data_AF-A0A251V4J8-F1
#
_entry.id   AF-A0A251V4J8-F1
#
_cell.length_a   1.000
_cell.length_b   1.000
_cell.length_c   1.000
_cell.angle_alpha   90.00
_cell.angle_beta   90.00
_cell.angle_gamma   90.00
#
_symmetry.space_group_name_H-M   'P 1'
#
loop_
_entity.id
_entity.type
_entity.pdbx_description
1 polymer ?
#
loop_
_entity_poly.entity_id
_entity_poly.type
_entity_poly.pdbx_seq_one_letter_code
_entity_poly.pdbx_strand_id
1 'polypeptide(L)'
;MWFSFWRPRDRFTLDELRNLVDQLMKIQVVNDVNKAFVIEALRSIAELITYGDQHDLNFFEFFMEKQVMGEFVRILKINKSVIVSVQLLQTMSIMIQNLKSDHSIYYLFSNEHINFLITYPFDFRNEELLSYYISFLRAISGKLNKNTISLLVKTEKEEIVAFPLYVEAIRFAFHEEGMIRTAVRALTLNIYHVGDIYVNKYIATTPHDNYFLNLVKFFREHCISLNGLVSPTTESQVGPEPSSKVLSAVDEIEDNLYYLSDVVSAGIPDVGTLITDSMLKLLIFPMLLPALRIEVSDGKKLSSVTSLYLLCCILRILKIKDLANTVAAALICSVESFLPNIEAKRLNGFTTDHDEESHVDDEKPSENLDSSSMKVSIPNLSTSSSAQHNCWHSASVLRDALISYITSGDDMQVVGSLSVLATFLQTKELNESMLDALGILPQRKQHKKLLLKALVGEDTGEEQLFASENCISKDGSDGELNIYLQRLKDQYEVSCSYEVGESPHVHRRLVLDALIGLFCRTSISADALWDGGWLLRQLLPYSETEFNTHHLQSLKDSFTKRCNQLVEEQRGSWPDLLIQVLCDEWRKCKRAIEASSPRKEPKSILFPKKKSSSSDVIPVESSFAAGETMYERVKVFVLLHQLQIFSSGRPLPDQPPILPPADFPEVSRAKSAGLNIIGPKLSTELHLDDAVPCRIAFERGKERHFSFLAVSIGISGWILLAEEWPQKPNYGTVRVVAPLAGCNPKIDERHARWLHLRIRPSTLPLTETAKNAPSLKLKSKSLVDGRWTLAFKDEASCKSALTMIQEEIDLQSKEVERRLKPLLSTES
;
A
#
# COMPACT_ATOMS: atom_id res chain seq x y z
N MET A 1 -71.57 -26.09 18.21
CA MET A 1 -70.96 -24.75 18.36
C MET A 1 -69.87 -24.85 19.43
N TRP A 2 -68.68 -25.44 19.21
CA TRP A 2 -67.58 -25.14 18.27
C TRP A 2 -66.81 -23.82 18.53
N PHE A 3 -66.47 -23.49 19.78
CA PHE A 3 -65.41 -22.49 20.11
C PHE A 3 -64.86 -22.66 21.54
N SER A 4 -64.10 -23.74 21.81
CA SER A 4 -63.43 -23.89 23.13
C SER A 4 -62.11 -24.68 23.13
N PHE A 5 -61.41 -24.82 21.99
CA PHE A 5 -60.26 -25.74 21.87
C PHE A 5 -58.88 -25.10 21.56
N TRP A 6 -58.69 -23.83 21.88
CA TRP A 6 -57.38 -23.17 21.72
C TRP A 6 -57.03 -22.38 22.99
N ARG A 7 -56.54 -23.08 24.01
CA ARG A 7 -55.53 -22.47 24.90
C ARG A 7 -54.20 -22.57 24.16
N PRO A 8 -53.38 -21.52 24.07
CA PRO A 8 -52.01 -21.67 23.61
C PRO A 8 -51.35 -22.64 24.61
N ARG A 9 -50.89 -23.80 24.15
CA ARG A 9 -50.06 -24.66 24.98
C ARG A 9 -48.83 -23.84 25.35
N ASP A 10 -48.52 -23.80 26.63
CA ASP A 10 -47.35 -23.09 27.11
C ASP A 10 -46.11 -23.85 26.60
N ARG A 11 -45.45 -23.25 25.61
CA ARG A 11 -44.41 -23.90 24.79
C ARG A 11 -43.17 -24.25 25.62
N PHE A 12 -42.99 -23.61 26.78
CA PHE A 12 -41.82 -23.78 27.64
C PHE A 12 -42.16 -24.57 28.91
N THR A 13 -42.60 -25.82 28.73
CA THR A 13 -42.95 -26.71 29.84
C THR A 13 -42.10 -27.97 29.85
N LEU A 14 -41.80 -28.47 31.06
CA LEU A 14 -41.00 -29.68 31.25
C LEU A 14 -41.75 -30.95 30.75
N ASP A 15 -43.08 -30.93 30.77
CA ASP A 15 -43.91 -31.99 30.18
C ASP A 15 -43.79 -32.03 28.66
N GLU A 16 -43.64 -30.88 27.99
CA GLU A 16 -43.38 -30.84 26.55
C GLU A 16 -42.00 -31.41 26.20
N LEU A 17 -40.97 -31.07 26.98
CA LEU A 17 -39.64 -31.65 26.83
C LEU A 17 -39.68 -33.18 27.00
N ARG A 18 -40.37 -33.69 28.03
CA ARG A 18 -40.58 -35.12 28.26
C ARG A 18 -41.25 -35.80 27.06
N ASN A 19 -42.35 -35.23 26.59
CA ASN A 19 -43.10 -35.78 25.47
C ASN A 19 -42.26 -35.84 24.18
N LEU A 20 -41.48 -34.80 23.88
CA LEU A 20 -40.61 -34.76 22.71
C LEU A 20 -39.50 -35.81 22.78
N VAL A 21 -38.82 -35.93 23.93
CA VAL A 21 -37.75 -36.91 24.14
C VAL A 21 -38.30 -38.34 24.05
N ASP A 22 -39.44 -38.63 24.68
CA ASP A 22 -40.06 -39.96 24.63
C ASP A 22 -40.51 -40.34 23.21
N GLN A 23 -40.97 -39.38 22.41
CA GLN A 23 -41.31 -39.61 21.00
C GLN A 23 -40.05 -39.84 20.16
N LEU A 24 -38.98 -39.10 20.41
CA LEU A 24 -37.70 -39.26 19.71
C LEU A 24 -37.09 -40.65 19.97
N MET A 25 -37.11 -41.10 21.22
CA MET A 25 -36.62 -42.43 21.64
C MET A 25 -37.34 -43.60 20.95
N LYS A 26 -38.61 -43.43 20.56
CA LYS A 26 -39.40 -44.48 19.87
C LYS A 26 -38.99 -44.67 18.40
N ILE A 27 -38.25 -43.74 17.80
CA ILE A 27 -37.88 -43.79 16.39
C ILE A 27 -36.72 -44.77 16.19
N GLN A 28 -36.94 -45.83 15.42
CA GLN A 28 -35.89 -46.83 15.11
C GLN A 28 -35.10 -46.52 13.83
N VAL A 29 -35.74 -45.90 12.83
CA VAL A 29 -35.13 -45.48 11.56
C VAL A 29 -35.74 -44.15 11.13
N VAL A 30 -34.90 -43.22 10.66
CA VAL A 30 -35.37 -41.95 10.08
C VAL A 30 -35.64 -42.14 8.58
N ASN A 31 -36.84 -41.81 8.13
CA ASN A 31 -37.31 -41.93 6.76
C ASN A 31 -38.04 -40.66 6.32
N ASP A 32 -38.50 -40.62 5.06
CA ASP A 32 -39.15 -39.41 4.51
C ASP A 32 -40.46 -39.03 5.20
N VAL A 33 -41.11 -39.95 5.92
CA VAL A 33 -42.37 -39.71 6.63
C VAL A 33 -42.12 -39.03 7.98
N ASN A 34 -41.12 -39.49 8.74
CA ASN A 34 -40.85 -38.98 10.09
C ASN A 34 -39.78 -37.88 10.14
N LYS A 35 -39.01 -37.64 9.07
CA LYS A 35 -37.93 -36.64 9.06
C LYS A 35 -38.37 -35.24 9.49
N ALA A 36 -39.55 -34.79 9.06
CA ALA A 36 -40.07 -33.46 9.39
C ALA A 36 -40.34 -33.32 10.90
N PHE A 37 -40.89 -34.37 11.51
CA PHE A 37 -41.08 -34.41 12.95
C PHE A 37 -39.74 -34.42 13.70
N VAL A 38 -38.77 -35.23 13.26
CA VAL A 38 -37.43 -35.29 13.89
C VAL A 38 -36.77 -33.92 13.87
N ILE A 39 -36.80 -33.21 12.73
CA ILE A 39 -36.25 -31.86 12.58
C ILE A 39 -36.85 -30.91 13.61
N GLU A 40 -38.18 -30.88 13.73
CA GLU A 40 -38.87 -29.97 14.65
C GLU A 40 -38.68 -30.37 16.12
N ALA A 41 -38.60 -31.67 16.41
CA ALA A 41 -38.32 -32.18 17.74
C ALA A 41 -36.91 -31.78 18.21
N LEU A 42 -35.89 -31.94 17.35
CA LEU A 42 -34.52 -31.51 17.66
C LEU A 42 -34.47 -30.01 17.97
N ARG A 43 -35.09 -29.18 17.12
CA ARG A 43 -35.16 -27.73 17.29
C ARG A 43 -35.85 -27.34 18.60
N SER A 44 -37.01 -27.92 18.87
CA SER A 44 -37.82 -27.64 20.05
C SER A 44 -37.11 -28.05 21.34
N ILE A 45 -36.45 -29.22 21.34
CA ILE A 45 -35.66 -29.67 22.50
C ILE A 45 -34.54 -28.65 22.78
N ALA A 46 -33.76 -28.23 21.78
CA ALA A 46 -32.68 -27.26 22.02
C ALA A 46 -33.18 -25.90 22.52
N GLU A 47 -34.31 -25.41 22.00
CA GLU A 47 -34.93 -24.17 22.50
C GLU A 47 -35.35 -24.30 23.96
N LEU A 48 -35.97 -25.44 24.33
CA LEU A 48 -36.37 -25.74 25.71
C LEU A 48 -35.18 -25.86 26.66
N ILE A 49 -34.09 -26.51 26.23
CA ILE A 49 -32.87 -26.66 27.03
C ILE A 49 -32.15 -25.32 27.20
N THR A 50 -32.08 -24.52 26.14
CA THR A 50 -31.48 -23.18 26.20
C THR A 50 -32.28 -22.26 27.12
N TYR A 51 -33.61 -22.35 27.10
CA TYR A 51 -34.48 -21.64 28.02
C TYR A 51 -34.28 -22.12 29.46
N GLY A 52 -34.31 -23.44 29.68
CA GLY A 52 -34.15 -24.09 30.98
C GLY A 52 -32.84 -23.74 31.66
N ASP A 53 -31.72 -23.75 30.93
CA ASP A 53 -30.39 -23.37 31.43
C ASP A 53 -30.37 -21.99 32.12
N GLN A 54 -31.24 -21.07 31.69
CA GLN A 54 -31.27 -19.69 32.19
C GLN A 54 -32.39 -19.43 33.21
N HIS A 55 -33.43 -20.26 33.26
CA HIS A 55 -34.65 -19.97 34.02
C HIS A 55 -35.06 -21.08 35.00
N ASP A 56 -34.79 -22.35 34.69
CA ASP A 56 -35.22 -23.50 35.50
C ASP A 56 -34.29 -24.71 35.32
N LEU A 57 -33.51 -25.01 36.36
CA LEU A 57 -32.53 -26.10 36.39
C LEU A 57 -33.15 -27.48 36.15
N ASN A 58 -34.44 -27.67 36.47
CA ASN A 58 -35.13 -28.96 36.31
C ASN A 58 -35.12 -29.45 34.85
N PHE A 59 -35.12 -28.54 33.87
CA PHE A 59 -35.03 -28.90 32.46
C PHE A 59 -33.69 -29.55 32.12
N PHE A 60 -32.61 -28.99 32.66
CA PHE A 60 -31.27 -29.50 32.42
C PHE A 60 -30.99 -30.77 33.23
N GLU A 61 -31.50 -30.87 34.46
CA GLU A 61 -31.47 -32.14 35.22
C GLU A 61 -32.15 -33.26 34.44
N PHE A 62 -33.34 -33.04 33.91
CA PHE A 62 -34.03 -34.01 33.06
C PHE A 62 -33.22 -34.38 31.80
N PHE A 63 -32.59 -33.39 31.16
CA PHE A 63 -31.74 -33.60 30.00
C PHE A 63 -30.55 -34.54 30.30
N MET A 64 -29.93 -34.37 31.47
CA MET A 64 -28.86 -35.23 31.94
C MET A 64 -29.36 -36.64 32.29
N GLU A 65 -30.44 -36.74 33.05
CA GLU A 65 -31.04 -38.01 33.49
C GLU A 65 -31.43 -38.89 32.30
N LYS A 66 -32.00 -38.30 31.25
CA LYS A 66 -32.43 -39.01 30.05
C LYS A 66 -31.37 -39.17 28.97
N GLN A 67 -30.13 -38.70 29.21
CA GLN A 67 -29.03 -38.78 28.24
C GLN A 67 -29.44 -38.27 26.85
N VAL A 68 -30.13 -37.12 26.81
CA VAL A 68 -30.71 -36.59 25.55
C VAL A 68 -29.63 -36.31 24.50
N MET A 69 -28.41 -35.97 24.92
CA MET A 69 -27.25 -35.90 24.01
C MET A 69 -26.93 -37.24 23.32
N GLY A 70 -27.00 -38.34 24.06
CA GLY A 70 -26.84 -39.68 23.51
C GLY A 70 -27.95 -40.03 22.53
N GLU A 71 -29.16 -39.52 22.78
CA GLU A 71 -30.30 -39.67 21.88
C GLU A 71 -30.11 -38.91 20.55
N PHE A 72 -29.56 -37.68 20.58
CA PHE A 72 -29.17 -36.97 19.36
C PHE A 72 -28.13 -37.75 18.55
N VAL A 73 -27.11 -38.30 19.21
CA VAL A 73 -26.11 -39.17 18.58
C VAL A 73 -26.74 -40.43 17.99
N ARG A 74 -27.71 -41.05 18.68
CA ARG A 74 -28.45 -42.22 18.20
C ARG A 74 -29.23 -41.88 16.93
N ILE A 75 -29.98 -40.78 16.93
CA ILE A 75 -30.73 -40.28 15.77
C ILE A 75 -29.78 -40.07 14.58
N LEU A 76 -28.62 -39.45 14.79
CA LEU A 76 -27.62 -39.27 13.73
C LEU A 76 -27.15 -40.60 13.13
N LYS A 77 -26.94 -41.64 13.95
CA LYS A 77 -26.49 -42.97 13.49
C LYS A 77 -27.55 -43.72 12.68
N ILE A 78 -28.84 -43.60 13.05
CA ILE A 78 -29.94 -44.27 12.35
C ILE A 78 -30.49 -43.47 11.18
N ASN A 79 -29.97 -42.26 10.97
CA ASN A 79 -30.40 -41.33 9.94
C ASN A 79 -29.75 -41.63 8.59
N LYS A 80 -30.53 -41.44 7.51
CA LYS A 80 -30.06 -41.53 6.11
C LYS A 80 -30.25 -40.21 5.34
N SER A 81 -30.83 -39.18 5.95
CA SER A 81 -31.18 -37.91 5.32
C SER A 81 -30.24 -36.79 5.72
N VAL A 82 -29.59 -36.15 4.75
CA VAL A 82 -28.66 -35.02 5.00
C VAL A 82 -29.32 -33.86 5.74
N ILE A 83 -30.60 -33.57 5.45
CA ILE A 83 -31.34 -32.46 6.06
C ILE A 83 -31.45 -32.63 7.59
N VAL A 84 -31.61 -33.86 8.07
CA VAL A 84 -31.67 -34.15 9.51
C VAL A 84 -30.30 -33.97 10.15
N SER A 85 -29.21 -34.33 9.45
CA SER A 85 -27.84 -34.08 9.91
C SER A 85 -27.53 -32.57 9.97
N VAL A 86 -27.94 -31.81 8.95
CA VAL A 86 -27.85 -30.35 8.92
C VAL A 86 -28.60 -29.74 10.11
N GLN A 87 -29.87 -30.14 10.30
CA GLN A 87 -30.67 -29.63 11.41
C GLN A 87 -30.03 -29.97 12.76
N LEU A 88 -29.51 -31.19 12.93
CA LEU A 88 -28.86 -31.59 14.18
C LEU A 88 -27.63 -30.71 14.46
N LEU A 89 -26.75 -30.51 13.48
CA LEU A 89 -25.58 -29.64 13.64
C LEU A 89 -25.97 -28.18 13.94
N GLN A 90 -26.97 -27.65 13.24
CA GLN A 90 -27.49 -26.31 13.49
C GLN A 90 -28.06 -26.19 14.91
N THR A 91 -28.88 -27.15 15.32
CA THR A 91 -29.51 -27.24 16.63
C THR A 91 -28.45 -27.29 17.73
N MET A 92 -27.44 -28.15 17.56
CA MET A 92 -26.31 -28.26 18.47
C MET A 92 -25.50 -26.97 18.54
N SER A 93 -25.25 -26.31 17.41
CA SER A 93 -24.54 -25.03 17.36
C SER A 93 -25.25 -23.95 18.16
N ILE A 94 -26.56 -23.79 17.94
CA ILE A 94 -27.38 -22.79 18.63
C ILE A 94 -27.44 -23.09 20.13
N MET A 95 -27.66 -24.36 20.51
CA MET A 95 -27.70 -24.75 21.92
C MET A 95 -26.38 -24.42 22.61
N ILE A 96 -25.25 -24.89 22.05
CA ILE A 96 -23.91 -24.67 22.64
C ILE A 96 -23.61 -23.19 22.78
N GLN A 97 -23.87 -22.36 21.76
CA GLN A 97 -23.60 -20.92 21.83
C GLN A 97 -24.36 -20.24 22.97
N ASN A 98 -25.60 -20.65 23.23
CA ASN A 98 -26.50 -19.99 24.16
C ASN A 98 -26.51 -20.55 25.59
N LEU A 99 -25.89 -21.71 25.84
CA LEU A 99 -25.66 -22.19 27.20
C LEU A 99 -24.75 -21.22 27.97
N LYS A 100 -25.18 -20.83 29.17
CA LYS A 100 -24.49 -19.89 30.06
C LYS A 100 -24.00 -20.55 31.35
N SER A 101 -24.69 -21.59 31.83
CA SER A 101 -24.28 -22.29 33.05
C SER A 101 -23.00 -23.09 32.82
N ASP A 102 -22.01 -22.89 33.68
CA ASP A 102 -20.79 -23.70 33.68
C ASP A 102 -21.12 -25.19 33.84
N HIS A 103 -22.06 -25.54 34.72
CA HIS A 103 -22.47 -26.93 34.94
C HIS A 103 -22.97 -27.60 33.65
N SER A 104 -23.76 -26.87 32.85
CA SER A 104 -24.28 -27.34 31.59
C SER A 104 -23.19 -27.55 30.53
N ILE A 105 -22.23 -26.61 30.46
CA ILE A 105 -21.06 -26.72 29.58
C ILE A 105 -20.17 -27.90 30.01
N TYR A 106 -19.90 -28.05 31.30
CA TYR A 106 -19.15 -29.16 31.86
C TYR A 106 -19.79 -30.50 31.51
N TYR A 107 -21.10 -30.67 31.74
CA TYR A 107 -21.80 -31.90 31.39
C TYR A 107 -21.68 -32.20 29.89
N LEU A 108 -21.88 -31.19 29.04
CA LEU A 108 -21.86 -31.37 27.60
C LEU A 108 -20.49 -31.82 27.08
N PHE A 109 -19.42 -31.22 27.59
CA PHE A 109 -18.05 -31.51 27.14
C PHE A 109 -17.42 -32.72 27.84
N SER A 110 -17.84 -33.07 29.05
CA SER A 110 -17.32 -34.24 29.78
C SER A 110 -17.80 -35.57 29.18
N ASN A 111 -18.87 -35.55 28.38
CA ASN A 111 -19.37 -36.74 27.71
C ASN A 111 -18.72 -36.91 26.33
N GLU A 112 -18.38 -38.15 25.96
CA GLU A 112 -17.81 -38.49 24.64
C GLU A 112 -18.75 -38.22 23.46
N HIS A 113 -19.98 -37.75 23.69
CA HIS A 113 -20.95 -37.40 22.64
C HIS A 113 -20.48 -36.25 21.75
N ILE A 114 -19.88 -35.20 22.32
CA ILE A 114 -19.35 -34.08 21.52
C ILE A 114 -18.16 -34.54 20.68
N ASN A 115 -17.20 -35.25 21.29
CA ASN A 115 -16.08 -35.85 20.55
C ASN A 115 -16.57 -36.78 19.43
N PHE A 116 -17.60 -37.58 19.69
CA PHE A 116 -18.22 -38.41 18.67
C PHE A 116 -18.80 -37.58 17.51
N LEU A 117 -19.57 -36.51 17.80
CA LEU A 117 -20.14 -35.63 16.78
C LEU A 117 -19.07 -34.91 15.97
N ILE A 118 -17.97 -34.48 16.60
CA ILE A 118 -16.82 -33.88 15.91
C ILE A 118 -16.22 -34.87 14.91
N THR A 119 -15.95 -36.11 15.34
CA THR A 119 -15.31 -37.15 14.51
C THR A 119 -16.27 -37.92 13.59
N TYR A 120 -17.56 -37.57 13.57
CA TYR A 120 -18.55 -38.30 12.79
C TYR A 120 -18.27 -38.12 11.29
N PRO A 121 -18.29 -39.19 10.47
CA PRO A 121 -17.94 -39.13 9.06
C PRO A 121 -19.08 -38.54 8.21
N PHE A 122 -19.28 -37.22 8.30
CA PHE A 122 -20.23 -36.50 7.45
C PHE A 122 -19.77 -36.46 5.98
N ASP A 123 -20.74 -36.42 5.05
CA ASP A 123 -20.47 -36.29 3.62
C ASP A 123 -20.35 -34.82 3.21
N PHE A 124 -19.13 -34.28 3.27
CA PHE A 124 -18.84 -32.87 2.95
C PHE A 124 -18.87 -32.53 1.46
N ARG A 125 -19.31 -33.44 0.58
CA ARG A 125 -19.68 -33.07 -0.81
C ARG A 125 -20.88 -32.11 -0.83
N ASN A 126 -21.66 -32.08 0.25
CA ASN A 126 -22.69 -31.08 0.47
C ASN A 126 -22.08 -29.87 1.22
N GLU A 127 -21.90 -28.75 0.51
CA GLU A 127 -21.32 -27.50 1.04
C GLU A 127 -22.14 -26.90 2.19
N GLU A 128 -23.48 -27.03 2.14
CA GLU A 128 -24.35 -26.57 3.23
C GLU A 128 -24.07 -27.34 4.51
N LEU A 129 -23.95 -28.67 4.44
CA LEU A 129 -23.60 -29.51 5.58
C LEU A 129 -22.23 -29.13 6.16
N LEU A 130 -21.24 -28.86 5.30
CA LEU A 130 -19.92 -28.40 5.73
C LEU A 130 -20.01 -27.06 6.48
N SER A 131 -20.77 -26.09 5.96
CA SER A 131 -20.97 -24.78 6.60
C SER A 131 -21.56 -24.91 8.02
N TYR A 132 -22.58 -25.75 8.20
CA TYR A 132 -23.16 -26.03 9.51
C TYR A 132 -22.20 -26.81 10.42
N TYR A 133 -21.41 -27.74 9.87
CA TYR A 133 -20.39 -28.45 10.64
C TYR A 133 -19.30 -27.52 11.17
N ILE A 134 -18.78 -26.61 10.34
CA ILE A 134 -17.78 -25.63 10.77
C ILE A 134 -18.38 -24.65 11.78
N SER A 135 -19.64 -24.26 11.62
CA SER A 135 -20.37 -23.44 12.60
C SER A 135 -20.52 -24.15 13.95
N PHE A 136 -20.75 -25.47 13.93
CA PHE A 136 -20.80 -26.32 15.13
C PHE A 136 -19.43 -26.40 15.82
N LEU A 137 -18.35 -26.66 15.08
CA LEU A 137 -17.01 -26.66 15.67
C LEU A 137 -16.66 -25.28 16.26
N ARG A 138 -17.01 -24.20 15.58
CA ARG A 138 -16.81 -22.84 16.07
C ARG A 138 -17.62 -22.57 17.33
N ALA A 139 -18.86 -23.04 17.42
CA ALA A 139 -19.70 -22.93 18.61
C ALA A 139 -19.03 -23.58 19.83
N ILE A 140 -18.46 -24.78 19.67
CA ILE A 140 -17.69 -25.47 20.73
C ILE A 140 -16.48 -24.63 21.13
N SER A 141 -15.69 -24.17 20.15
CA SER A 141 -14.48 -23.38 20.42
C SER A 141 -14.74 -22.10 21.21
N GLY A 142 -15.91 -21.48 21.02
CA GLY A 142 -16.29 -20.26 21.75
C GLY A 142 -16.60 -20.47 23.23
N LYS A 143 -16.68 -21.73 23.70
CA LYS A 143 -16.85 -22.08 25.12
C LYS A 143 -15.56 -22.62 25.76
N LEU A 144 -14.45 -22.60 25.04
CA LEU A 144 -13.17 -23.05 25.57
C LEU A 144 -12.58 -22.01 26.52
N ASN A 145 -12.12 -22.49 27.67
CA ASN A 145 -11.32 -21.78 28.64
C ASN A 145 -10.37 -22.79 29.32
N LYS A 146 -9.55 -22.31 30.27
CA LYS A 146 -8.56 -23.13 30.97
C LYS A 146 -9.16 -24.36 31.68
N ASN A 147 -10.44 -24.31 32.05
CA ASN A 147 -11.11 -25.38 32.77
C ASN A 147 -11.91 -26.32 31.85
N THR A 148 -12.29 -25.88 30.65
CA THR A 148 -13.14 -26.67 29.74
C THR A 148 -12.37 -27.36 28.62
N ILE A 149 -11.20 -26.84 28.23
CA ILE A 149 -10.40 -27.43 27.15
C ILE A 149 -9.92 -28.85 27.46
N SER A 150 -9.59 -29.12 28.72
CA SER A 150 -9.13 -30.44 29.20
C SER A 150 -10.19 -31.53 29.05
N LEU A 151 -11.47 -31.16 28.93
CA LEU A 151 -12.59 -32.10 28.78
C LEU A 151 -12.73 -32.63 27.35
N LEU A 152 -12.19 -31.90 26.37
CA LEU A 152 -12.30 -32.26 24.94
C LEU A 152 -11.02 -32.90 24.40
N VAL A 153 -10.01 -33.12 25.24
CA VAL A 153 -8.74 -33.75 24.88
C VAL A 153 -8.62 -35.11 25.54
N LYS A 154 -7.97 -36.05 24.85
CA LYS A 154 -7.60 -37.34 25.41
C LYS A 154 -6.15 -37.28 25.85
N THR A 155 -5.91 -37.57 27.12
CA THR A 155 -4.58 -37.54 27.73
C THR A 155 -4.11 -38.94 28.11
N GLU A 156 -2.84 -39.23 27.85
CA GLU A 156 -2.14 -40.41 28.34
C GLU A 156 -0.82 -39.96 28.97
N LYS A 157 -0.53 -40.39 30.21
CA LYS A 157 0.70 -40.02 30.94
C LYS A 157 0.99 -38.51 30.95
N GLU A 158 -0.05 -37.71 31.18
CA GLU A 158 0.03 -36.23 31.19
C GLU A 158 0.38 -35.57 29.84
N GLU A 159 0.35 -36.32 28.73
CA GLU A 159 0.45 -35.77 27.38
C GLU A 159 -0.88 -35.90 26.63
N ILE A 160 -1.19 -34.91 25.80
CA ILE A 160 -2.38 -34.97 24.94
C ILE A 160 -2.07 -35.87 23.75
N VAL A 161 -2.86 -36.94 23.58
CA VAL A 161 -2.74 -37.88 22.46
C VAL A 161 -3.72 -37.54 21.36
N ALA A 162 -4.91 -37.04 21.71
CA ALA A 162 -5.91 -36.64 20.72
C ALA A 162 -6.62 -35.35 21.12
N PHE A 163 -6.75 -34.45 20.15
CA PHE A 163 -7.60 -33.27 20.25
C PHE A 163 -8.51 -33.16 19.01
N PRO A 164 -9.64 -33.89 18.97
CA PRO A 164 -10.47 -34.00 17.78
C PRO A 164 -10.95 -32.65 17.23
N LEU A 165 -11.34 -31.72 18.10
CA LEU A 165 -11.82 -30.39 17.70
C LEU A 165 -10.78 -29.63 16.87
N TYR A 166 -9.52 -29.67 17.31
CA TYR A 166 -8.42 -29.00 16.61
C TYR A 166 -8.11 -29.68 15.27
N VAL A 167 -7.94 -31.01 15.29
CA VAL A 167 -7.57 -31.80 14.11
C VAL A 167 -8.61 -31.70 12.99
N GLU A 168 -9.90 -31.82 13.33
CA GLU A 168 -10.97 -31.71 12.34
C GLU A 168 -11.12 -30.28 11.81
N ALA A 169 -10.87 -29.26 12.62
CA ALA A 169 -10.92 -27.86 12.18
C ALA A 169 -9.81 -27.53 11.18
N ILE A 170 -8.55 -27.87 11.48
CA ILE A 170 -7.41 -27.52 10.62
C ILE A 170 -7.45 -28.23 9.26
N ARG A 171 -8.20 -29.34 9.13
CA ARG A 171 -8.43 -30.01 7.84
C ARG A 171 -9.05 -29.07 6.80
N PHE A 172 -9.83 -28.08 7.23
CA PHE A 172 -10.52 -27.13 6.36
C PHE A 172 -9.87 -25.74 6.31
N ALA A 173 -8.68 -25.58 6.89
CA ALA A 173 -8.04 -24.26 6.99
C ALA A 173 -7.66 -23.62 5.64
N PHE A 174 -7.51 -24.43 4.59
CA PHE A 174 -7.14 -23.99 3.24
C PHE A 174 -8.29 -24.20 2.23
N HIS A 175 -9.54 -24.20 2.70
CA HIS A 175 -10.71 -24.33 1.84
C HIS A 175 -10.82 -23.17 0.83
N GLU A 176 -11.42 -23.39 -0.34
CA GLU A 176 -11.57 -22.36 -1.39
C GLU A 176 -12.47 -21.20 -0.94
N GLU A 177 -13.54 -21.50 -0.19
CA GLU A 177 -14.43 -20.50 0.41
C GLU A 177 -13.78 -19.72 1.57
N GLY A 178 -13.66 -18.41 1.41
CA GLY A 178 -13.11 -17.52 2.44
C GLY A 178 -13.89 -17.49 3.75
N MET A 179 -15.21 -17.71 3.73
CA MET A 179 -16.03 -17.77 4.96
C MET A 179 -15.66 -18.97 5.83
N ILE A 180 -15.41 -20.13 5.22
CA ILE A 180 -14.96 -21.33 5.92
C ILE A 180 -13.57 -21.09 6.52
N ARG A 181 -12.62 -20.53 5.74
CA ARG A 181 -11.30 -20.15 6.26
C ARG A 181 -11.42 -19.21 7.46
N THR A 182 -12.27 -18.20 7.37
CA THR A 182 -12.50 -17.23 8.46
C THR A 182 -13.04 -17.89 9.72
N ALA A 183 -14.00 -18.81 9.58
CA ALA A 183 -14.55 -19.54 10.73
C ALA A 183 -13.53 -20.48 11.37
N VAL A 184 -12.71 -21.19 10.57
CA VAL A 184 -11.62 -22.03 11.07
C VAL A 184 -10.55 -21.19 11.78
N ARG A 185 -10.18 -20.02 11.22
CA ARG A 185 -9.24 -19.08 11.86
C ARG A 185 -9.74 -18.59 13.23
N ALA A 186 -11.02 -18.23 13.32
CA ALA A 186 -11.62 -17.84 14.59
C ALA A 186 -11.60 -19.00 15.61
N LEU A 187 -11.88 -20.22 15.16
CA LEU A 187 -11.83 -21.42 15.98
C LEU A 187 -10.43 -21.69 16.51
N THR A 188 -9.41 -21.68 15.64
CA THR A 188 -8.02 -21.95 16.05
C THR A 188 -7.51 -20.88 16.99
N LEU A 189 -7.84 -19.59 16.76
CA LEU A 189 -7.50 -18.50 17.68
C LEU A 189 -8.14 -18.69 19.07
N ASN A 190 -9.41 -19.11 19.13
CA ASN A 190 -10.05 -19.43 20.41
C ASN A 190 -9.28 -20.50 21.18
N ILE A 191 -8.75 -21.51 20.49
CA ILE A 191 -7.91 -22.56 21.10
C ILE A 191 -6.57 -21.97 21.58
N TYR A 192 -5.88 -21.21 20.74
CA TYR A 192 -4.56 -20.63 21.07
C TYR A 192 -4.63 -19.65 22.25
N HIS A 193 -5.70 -18.87 22.35
CA HIS A 193 -5.90 -17.90 23.42
C HIS A 193 -6.24 -18.51 24.79
N VAL A 194 -6.55 -19.81 24.87
CA VAL A 194 -6.74 -20.47 26.17
C VAL A 194 -5.45 -20.46 27.00
N GLY A 195 -4.29 -20.58 26.34
CA GLY A 195 -2.98 -20.57 27.00
C GLY A 195 -2.72 -21.81 27.88
N ASP A 196 -3.26 -22.97 27.49
CA ASP A 196 -2.97 -24.25 28.16
C ASP A 196 -1.63 -24.82 27.65
N ILE A 197 -0.74 -25.20 28.57
CA ILE A 197 0.64 -25.61 28.24
C ILE A 197 0.67 -26.93 27.47
N TYR A 198 -0.20 -27.89 27.84
CA TYR A 198 -0.23 -29.20 27.20
C TYR A 198 -0.80 -29.11 25.78
N VAL A 199 -1.84 -28.28 25.58
CA VAL A 199 -2.39 -27.97 24.26
C VAL A 199 -1.35 -27.26 23.40
N ASN A 200 -0.66 -26.25 23.95
CA ASN A 200 0.38 -25.52 23.24
C ASN A 200 1.51 -26.45 22.77
N LYS A 201 1.95 -27.38 23.63
CA LYS A 201 2.93 -28.42 23.26
C LYS A 201 2.38 -29.32 22.15
N TYR A 202 1.13 -29.76 22.26
CA TYR A 202 0.49 -30.66 21.29
C TYR A 202 0.43 -30.04 19.89
N ILE A 203 0.00 -28.77 19.77
CA ILE A 203 -0.13 -28.12 18.47
C ILE A 203 1.23 -27.77 17.83
N ALA A 204 2.28 -27.60 18.64
CA ALA A 204 3.63 -27.30 18.19
C ALA A 204 4.46 -28.55 17.85
N THR A 205 3.94 -29.74 18.14
CA THR A 205 4.62 -31.02 17.89
C THR A 205 4.12 -31.67 16.59
N THR A 206 4.98 -32.43 15.93
CA THR A 206 4.63 -33.24 14.76
C THR A 206 3.50 -34.25 15.09
N PRO A 207 2.47 -34.40 14.25
CA PRO A 207 2.31 -33.86 12.89
C PRO A 207 1.59 -32.51 12.78
N HIS A 208 1.23 -31.88 13.90
CA HIS A 208 0.35 -30.70 13.93
C HIS A 208 1.07 -29.39 13.59
N ASP A 209 2.37 -29.32 13.85
CA ASP A 209 3.29 -28.27 13.39
C ASP A 209 3.18 -28.00 11.86
N ASN A 210 2.91 -29.02 11.06
CA ASN A 210 2.70 -28.93 9.62
C ASN A 210 1.59 -27.95 9.24
N TYR A 211 0.62 -27.71 10.12
CA TYR A 211 -0.43 -26.71 9.89
C TYR A 211 0.17 -25.33 9.66
N PHE A 212 1.08 -24.89 10.53
CA PHE A 212 1.73 -23.57 10.45
C PHE A 212 2.67 -23.49 9.25
N LEU A 213 3.39 -24.58 8.93
CA LEU A 213 4.20 -24.67 7.73
C LEU A 213 3.33 -24.50 6.46
N ASN A 214 2.20 -25.18 6.40
CA ASN A 214 1.27 -25.10 5.27
C ASN A 214 0.58 -23.74 5.19
N LEU A 215 0.39 -23.04 6.33
CA LEU A 215 -0.12 -21.67 6.35
C LEU A 215 0.82 -20.70 5.64
N VAL A 216 2.13 -20.84 5.87
CA VAL A 216 3.15 -20.04 5.15
C VAL A 216 3.24 -20.45 3.68
N LYS A 217 3.13 -21.75 3.34
CA LYS A 217 3.06 -22.19 1.93
C LYS A 217 1.84 -21.60 1.21
N PHE A 218 0.67 -21.65 1.86
CA PHE A 218 -0.55 -21.05 1.32
C PHE A 218 -0.38 -19.54 1.10
N PHE A 219 0.20 -18.82 2.07
CA PHE A 219 0.51 -17.40 1.91
C PHE A 219 1.49 -17.12 0.76
N ARG A 220 2.50 -17.97 0.58
CA ARG A 220 3.46 -17.90 -0.53
C ARG A 220 2.77 -18.01 -1.89
N GLU A 221 1.81 -18.91 -2.05
CA GLU A 221 1.04 -19.03 -3.31
C GLU A 221 0.24 -17.75 -3.62
N HIS A 222 -0.32 -17.08 -2.61
CA HIS A 222 -1.00 -15.80 -2.79
C HIS A 222 -0.03 -14.69 -3.20
N CYS A 223 1.20 -14.69 -2.66
CA CYS A 223 2.25 -13.76 -3.09
C CYS A 223 2.61 -13.96 -4.58
N ILE A 224 2.69 -15.21 -5.04
CA ILE A 224 2.96 -15.55 -6.44
C ILE A 224 1.78 -15.12 -7.33
N SER A 225 0.55 -15.36 -6.89
CA SER A 225 -0.66 -14.94 -7.60
C SER A 225 -0.71 -13.42 -7.77
N LEU A 226 -0.43 -12.65 -6.71
CA LEU A 226 -0.34 -11.19 -6.78
C LEU A 226 0.72 -10.74 -7.80
N ASN A 227 1.88 -11.39 -7.86
CA ASN A 227 2.90 -11.07 -8.85
C ASN A 227 2.43 -11.30 -10.29
N GLY A 228 1.66 -12.36 -10.53
CA GLY A 228 1.06 -12.64 -11.84
C GLY A 228 0.07 -11.55 -12.27
N LEU A 229 -0.62 -10.90 -11.33
CA LEU A 229 -1.56 -9.81 -11.60
C LEU A 229 -0.86 -8.45 -11.83
N VAL A 230 0.27 -8.22 -11.16
CA VAL A 230 1.01 -6.94 -11.21
C VAL A 230 2.00 -6.91 -12.37
N SER A 231 2.54 -8.06 -12.79
CA SER A 231 3.49 -8.10 -13.91
C SER A 231 2.79 -7.77 -15.23
N PRO A 232 3.39 -6.91 -16.09
CA PRO A 232 2.80 -6.56 -17.38
C PRO A 232 2.84 -7.77 -18.31
N THR A 233 1.80 -8.61 -18.27
CA THR A 233 1.60 -9.63 -19.30
C THR A 233 1.16 -8.92 -20.58
N THR A 234 1.92 -9.13 -21.65
CA THR A 234 1.87 -8.44 -22.95
C THR A 234 0.51 -8.54 -23.67
N GLU A 235 -0.50 -9.25 -23.16
CA GLU A 235 -1.68 -9.64 -23.93
C GLU A 235 -3.06 -9.38 -23.28
N SER A 236 -3.19 -8.57 -22.22
CA SER A 236 -4.53 -8.37 -21.59
C SER A 236 -4.89 -6.94 -21.22
N GLN A 237 -4.35 -5.93 -21.92
CA GLN A 237 -4.71 -4.53 -21.74
C GLN A 237 -5.91 -4.07 -22.58
N VAL A 238 -7.02 -4.80 -22.55
CA VAL A 238 -8.30 -4.35 -23.12
C VAL A 238 -9.42 -4.57 -22.10
N GLY A 239 -9.39 -3.84 -20.98
CA GLY A 239 -10.47 -3.83 -20.01
C GLY A 239 -10.25 -2.83 -18.87
N PRO A 240 -11.31 -2.22 -18.30
CA PRO A 240 -11.21 -1.27 -17.18
C PRO A 240 -11.01 -1.92 -15.79
N GLU A 241 -10.73 -3.23 -15.72
CA GLU A 241 -10.78 -4.04 -14.48
C GLU A 241 -9.46 -4.56 -13.85
N PRO A 242 -8.22 -4.22 -14.29
CA PRO A 242 -7.03 -4.78 -13.65
C PRO A 242 -6.84 -4.29 -12.19
N SER A 243 -7.32 -3.09 -11.86
CA SER A 243 -7.12 -2.49 -10.53
C SER A 243 -7.97 -3.14 -9.42
N SER A 244 -9.17 -3.66 -9.73
CA SER A 244 -10.04 -4.27 -8.72
C SER A 244 -9.54 -5.66 -8.32
N LYS A 245 -9.03 -6.45 -9.28
CA LYS A 245 -8.44 -7.77 -9.01
C LYS A 245 -7.15 -7.68 -8.20
N VAL A 246 -6.30 -6.70 -8.50
CA VAL A 246 -5.10 -6.42 -7.69
C VAL A 246 -5.50 -5.99 -6.28
N LEU A 247 -6.53 -5.15 -6.13
CA LEU A 247 -7.00 -4.73 -4.81
C LEU A 247 -7.55 -5.89 -3.98
N SER A 248 -8.34 -6.79 -4.58
CA SER A 248 -8.83 -7.98 -3.87
C SER A 248 -7.71 -8.93 -3.47
N ALA A 249 -6.70 -9.12 -4.33
CA ALA A 249 -5.52 -9.93 -4.00
C ALA A 249 -4.69 -9.28 -2.88
N VAL A 250 -4.59 -7.96 -2.86
CA VAL A 250 -3.96 -7.19 -1.79
C VAL A 250 -4.69 -7.37 -0.47
N ASP A 251 -6.02 -7.30 -0.47
CA ASP A 251 -6.82 -7.49 0.74
C ASP A 251 -6.67 -8.94 1.27
N GLU A 252 -6.61 -9.93 0.38
CA GLU A 252 -6.34 -11.31 0.77
C GLU A 252 -4.92 -11.50 1.37
N ILE A 253 -3.90 -10.82 0.84
CA ILE A 253 -2.55 -10.80 1.43
C ILE A 253 -2.58 -10.22 2.84
N GLU A 254 -3.26 -9.08 3.04
CA GLU A 254 -3.36 -8.45 4.36
C GLU A 254 -4.13 -9.33 5.36
N ASP A 255 -5.24 -9.94 4.95
CA ASP A 255 -6.03 -10.86 5.80
C ASP A 255 -5.21 -12.07 6.26
N ASN A 256 -4.38 -12.65 5.38
CA ASN A 256 -3.47 -13.73 5.75
C ASN A 256 -2.40 -13.27 6.75
N LEU A 257 -1.83 -12.07 6.57
CA LEU A 257 -0.83 -11.51 7.47
C LEU A 257 -1.43 -11.15 8.84
N TYR A 258 -2.65 -10.61 8.90
CA TYR A 258 -3.33 -10.35 10.17
C TYR A 258 -3.59 -11.64 10.94
N TYR A 259 -4.06 -12.70 10.26
CA TYR A 259 -4.22 -14.00 10.92
C TYR A 259 -2.90 -14.56 11.45
N LEU A 260 -1.81 -14.52 10.66
CA LEU A 260 -0.49 -14.93 11.13
C LEU A 260 -0.02 -14.10 12.34
N SER A 261 -0.27 -12.79 12.32
CA SER A 261 0.04 -11.90 13.43
C SER A 261 -0.76 -12.26 14.69
N ASP A 262 -2.05 -12.57 14.56
CA ASP A 262 -2.91 -12.97 15.69
C ASP A 262 -2.45 -14.30 16.29
N VAL A 263 -2.07 -15.27 15.44
CA VAL A 263 -1.53 -16.56 15.88
C VAL A 263 -0.24 -16.38 16.69
N VAL A 264 0.70 -15.54 16.21
CA VAL A 264 1.94 -15.26 16.95
C VAL A 264 1.66 -14.46 18.23
N SER A 265 0.69 -13.54 18.18
CA SER A 265 0.27 -12.73 19.33
C SER A 265 -0.46 -13.54 20.40
N ALA A 266 -0.89 -14.77 20.11
CA ALA A 266 -1.41 -15.69 21.12
C ALA A 266 -0.34 -16.11 22.15
N GLY A 267 0.94 -15.83 21.90
CA GLY A 267 2.01 -15.94 22.89
C GLY A 267 2.55 -17.36 23.06
N ILE A 268 2.47 -18.19 22.00
CA ILE A 268 2.98 -19.57 21.99
C ILE A 268 4.38 -19.55 21.34
N PRO A 269 5.48 -19.67 22.12
CA PRO A 269 6.82 -19.41 21.61
C PRO A 269 7.22 -20.32 20.45
N ASP A 270 6.99 -21.63 20.59
CA ASP A 270 7.36 -22.62 19.56
C ASP A 270 6.65 -22.35 18.23
N VAL A 271 5.36 -21.98 18.28
CA VAL A 271 4.58 -21.60 17.09
C VAL A 271 5.12 -20.30 16.47
N GLY A 272 5.47 -19.31 17.30
CA GLY A 272 6.12 -18.08 16.85
C GLY A 272 7.43 -18.34 16.12
N THR A 273 8.27 -19.22 16.67
CA THR A 273 9.53 -19.65 16.04
C THR A 273 9.28 -20.40 14.73
N LEU A 274 8.33 -21.35 14.71
CA LEU A 274 7.97 -22.11 13.51
C LEU A 274 7.48 -21.21 12.36
N ILE A 275 6.61 -20.23 12.65
CA ILE A 275 6.12 -19.28 11.65
C ILE A 275 7.28 -18.40 11.16
N THR A 276 8.11 -17.88 12.07
CA THR A 276 9.27 -17.04 11.72
C THR A 276 10.24 -17.78 10.80
N ASP A 277 10.64 -19.00 11.18
CA ASP A 277 11.53 -19.84 10.39
C ASP A 277 10.95 -20.20 9.03
N SER A 278 9.66 -20.56 9.00
CA SER A 278 8.97 -20.89 7.76
C SER A 278 8.88 -19.68 6.82
N MET A 279 8.57 -18.49 7.33
CA MET A 279 8.53 -17.24 6.55
C MET A 279 9.90 -16.91 5.97
N LEU A 280 10.96 -17.06 6.77
CA LEU A 280 12.34 -16.82 6.33
C LEU A 280 12.78 -17.83 5.26
N LYS A 281 12.62 -19.13 5.53
CA LYS A 281 13.11 -20.24 4.67
C LYS A 281 12.30 -20.45 3.40
N LEU A 282 10.99 -20.18 3.40
CA LEU A 282 10.12 -20.48 2.25
C LEU A 282 9.78 -19.26 1.39
N LEU A 283 9.83 -18.04 1.96
CA LEU A 283 9.37 -16.83 1.30
C LEU A 283 10.46 -15.76 1.20
N ILE A 284 11.01 -15.30 2.33
CA ILE A 284 11.87 -14.12 2.34
C ILE A 284 13.21 -14.40 1.64
N PHE A 285 13.97 -15.40 2.09
CA PHE A 285 15.27 -15.73 1.53
C PHE A 285 15.23 -16.28 0.11
N PRO A 286 14.34 -17.23 -0.25
CA PRO A 286 14.35 -17.79 -1.60
C PRO A 286 13.60 -16.95 -2.64
N MET A 287 12.73 -16.00 -2.24
CA MET A 287 11.89 -15.25 -3.19
C MET A 287 11.96 -13.75 -3.06
N LEU A 288 11.72 -13.17 -1.87
CA LEU A 288 11.59 -11.72 -1.74
C LEU A 288 12.94 -11.03 -1.90
N LEU A 289 13.95 -11.44 -1.14
CA LEU A 289 15.27 -10.81 -1.17
C LEU A 289 15.96 -10.97 -2.54
N PRO A 290 16.00 -12.15 -3.18
CA PRO A 290 16.61 -12.29 -4.50
C PRO A 290 15.88 -11.49 -5.59
N ALA A 291 14.57 -11.26 -5.44
CA ALA A 291 13.80 -10.44 -6.39
C ALA A 291 14.13 -8.94 -6.36
N LEU A 292 14.89 -8.48 -5.35
CA LEU A 292 15.42 -7.12 -5.32
C LEU A 292 16.62 -6.93 -6.28
N ARG A 293 17.15 -8.00 -6.89
CA ARG A 293 18.27 -7.90 -7.84
C ARG A 293 17.82 -7.30 -9.17
N ILE A 294 18.71 -6.49 -9.75
CA ILE A 294 18.62 -6.00 -11.13
C ILE A 294 19.31 -7.01 -12.04
N GLU A 295 18.80 -8.24 -12.13
CA GLU A 295 19.29 -9.22 -13.10
C GLU A 295 18.18 -9.62 -14.09
N VAL A 296 18.46 -9.44 -15.38
CA VAL A 296 17.60 -9.88 -16.47
C VAL A 296 17.76 -11.41 -16.61
N SER A 297 16.84 -12.21 -16.04
CA SER A 297 16.61 -13.58 -16.52
C SER A 297 15.39 -14.27 -15.92
N ASP A 298 14.57 -14.78 -16.85
CA ASP A 298 13.51 -15.79 -16.83
C ASP A 298 12.16 -15.49 -16.15
N GLY A 299 11.09 -15.67 -16.92
CA GLY A 299 9.72 -15.15 -16.71
C GLY A 299 8.90 -15.76 -15.57
N LYS A 300 9.56 -16.37 -14.57
CA LYS A 300 8.93 -16.93 -13.37
C LYS A 300 9.35 -16.26 -12.06
N LYS A 301 10.23 -15.25 -12.11
CA LYS A 301 10.71 -14.55 -10.90
C LYS A 301 9.71 -13.47 -10.44
N LEU A 302 9.62 -13.28 -9.12
CA LEU A 302 8.86 -12.20 -8.49
C LEU A 302 9.42 -10.84 -8.95
N SER A 303 8.55 -9.89 -9.30
CA SER A 303 9.00 -8.55 -9.68
C SER A 303 9.56 -7.80 -8.47
N SER A 304 10.54 -6.91 -8.69
CA SER A 304 11.12 -6.11 -7.61
C SER A 304 10.07 -5.22 -6.94
N VAL A 305 9.13 -4.67 -7.71
CA VAL A 305 8.00 -3.86 -7.20
C VAL A 305 7.09 -4.69 -6.28
N THR A 306 6.71 -5.90 -6.69
CA THR A 306 5.91 -6.80 -5.85
C THR A 306 6.67 -7.20 -4.59
N SER A 307 7.97 -7.46 -4.69
CA SER A 307 8.82 -7.81 -3.54
C SER A 307 8.91 -6.67 -2.52
N LEU A 308 9.17 -5.43 -2.98
CA LEU A 308 9.21 -4.24 -2.13
C LEU A 308 7.88 -4.03 -1.38
N TYR A 309 6.76 -4.21 -2.07
CA TYR A 309 5.43 -4.16 -1.46
C TYR A 309 5.22 -5.24 -0.40
N LEU A 310 5.53 -6.50 -0.72
CA LEU A 310 5.35 -7.63 0.20
C LEU A 310 6.23 -7.50 1.44
N LEU A 311 7.48 -7.04 1.29
CA LEU A 311 8.37 -6.75 2.41
C LEU A 311 7.77 -5.66 3.32
N CYS A 312 7.22 -4.59 2.76
CA CYS A 312 6.53 -3.57 3.55
C CYS A 312 5.35 -4.16 4.34
N CYS A 313 4.49 -4.97 3.69
CA CYS A 313 3.34 -5.55 4.36
C CYS A 313 3.73 -6.53 5.47
N ILE A 314 4.71 -7.40 5.22
CA ILE A 314 5.23 -8.35 6.20
C ILE A 314 5.76 -7.60 7.42
N LEU A 315 6.69 -6.65 7.23
CA LEU A 315 7.34 -5.93 8.34
C LEU A 315 6.39 -5.01 9.11
N ARG A 316 5.33 -4.51 8.46
CA ARG A 316 4.33 -3.63 9.08
C ARG A 316 3.29 -4.41 9.89
N ILE A 317 2.85 -5.57 9.39
CA ILE A 317 1.75 -6.33 9.98
C ILE A 317 2.27 -7.40 10.95
N LEU A 318 3.29 -8.17 10.55
CA LEU A 318 3.91 -9.18 11.41
C LEU A 318 4.89 -8.52 12.37
N LYS A 319 4.39 -8.17 13.55
CA LYS A 319 5.14 -7.53 14.66
C LYS A 319 6.04 -8.52 15.40
N ILE A 320 6.89 -9.21 14.66
CA ILE A 320 7.81 -10.22 15.19
C ILE A 320 9.22 -9.64 15.21
N LYS A 321 9.78 -9.47 16.41
CA LYS A 321 11.13 -8.92 16.62
C LYS A 321 12.19 -9.69 15.85
N ASP A 322 12.23 -11.00 16.01
CA ASP A 322 13.26 -11.81 15.36
C ASP A 322 13.16 -11.77 13.83
N LEU A 323 11.95 -11.77 13.27
CA LEU A 323 11.73 -11.66 11.83
C LEU A 323 12.27 -10.33 11.29
N ALA A 324 11.87 -9.20 11.90
CA ALA A 324 12.26 -7.88 11.43
C ALA A 324 13.78 -7.66 11.47
N ASN A 325 14.44 -8.05 12.57
CA ASN A 325 15.88 -7.90 12.72
C ASN A 325 16.66 -8.86 11.79
N THR A 326 16.17 -10.08 11.59
CA THR A 326 16.81 -11.04 10.65
C THR A 326 16.71 -10.56 9.21
N VAL A 327 15.56 -10.00 8.80
CA VAL A 327 15.38 -9.39 7.46
C VAL A 327 16.31 -8.20 7.27
N ALA A 328 16.41 -7.32 8.27
CA ALA A 328 17.30 -6.15 8.20
C ALA A 328 18.78 -6.55 8.12
N ALA A 329 19.22 -7.52 8.93
CA ALA A 329 20.56 -8.08 8.86
C ALA A 329 20.83 -8.71 7.48
N ALA A 330 19.87 -9.47 6.94
CA ALA A 330 20.00 -10.11 5.64
C ALA A 330 20.15 -9.11 4.48
N LEU A 331 19.56 -7.91 4.56
CA LEU A 331 19.74 -6.86 3.55
C LEU A 331 21.17 -6.33 3.47
N ILE A 332 21.94 -6.45 4.56
CA ILE A 332 23.32 -5.96 4.66
C ILE A 332 24.31 -7.05 4.18
N CYS A 333 23.84 -8.29 4.03
CA CYS A 333 24.65 -9.41 3.60
C CYS A 333 24.85 -9.45 2.07
N SER A 334 25.97 -10.07 1.68
CA SER A 334 26.27 -10.34 0.29
C SER A 334 25.31 -11.38 -0.30
N VAL A 335 25.01 -11.18 -1.56
CA VAL A 335 23.93 -11.73 -2.35
C VAL A 335 24.17 -13.19 -2.78
N GLU A 336 25.42 -13.65 -2.83
CA GLU A 336 25.81 -15.05 -3.13
C GLU A 336 25.31 -16.04 -2.07
N SER A 337 24.95 -15.55 -0.88
CA SER A 337 24.52 -16.35 0.26
C SER A 337 23.08 -16.86 0.23
N PHE A 338 22.22 -16.28 -0.63
CA PHE A 338 20.79 -16.60 -0.67
C PHE A 338 20.37 -17.47 -1.86
N LEU A 339 21.32 -17.85 -2.73
CA LEU A 339 21.05 -18.72 -3.87
C LEU A 339 21.19 -20.19 -3.41
N PRO A 340 20.21 -21.08 -3.70
CA PRO A 340 20.45 -22.50 -3.50
C PRO A 340 21.64 -22.92 -4.38
N ASN A 341 22.65 -23.55 -3.78
CA ASN A 341 23.79 -24.16 -4.45
C ASN A 341 23.32 -25.21 -5.48
N ILE A 342 22.93 -24.76 -6.67
CA ILE A 342 22.61 -25.63 -7.81
C ILE A 342 23.90 -26.21 -8.41
N GLU A 343 25.06 -25.58 -8.17
CA GLU A 343 26.34 -25.97 -8.76
C GLU A 343 27.07 -27.09 -7.99
N ALA A 344 26.80 -27.27 -6.69
CA ALA A 344 27.43 -28.35 -5.91
C ALA A 344 26.86 -29.76 -6.17
N LYS A 345 25.77 -29.87 -6.94
CA LYS A 345 25.13 -31.15 -7.31
C LYS A 345 25.30 -31.54 -8.78
N ARG A 346 25.98 -30.73 -9.60
CA ARG A 346 26.26 -31.05 -11.02
C ARG A 346 27.68 -31.55 -11.30
N LEU A 347 28.54 -31.65 -10.29
CA LEU A 347 29.87 -32.26 -10.41
C LEU A 347 30.06 -33.34 -9.35
N ASN A 348 29.16 -34.33 -9.31
CA ASN A 348 29.38 -35.62 -8.68
C ASN A 348 28.26 -36.58 -9.11
N GLY A 349 28.57 -37.46 -10.07
CA GLY A 349 27.67 -38.54 -10.46
C GLY A 349 27.55 -38.76 -11.97
N PHE A 350 28.63 -39.19 -12.61
CA PHE A 350 28.53 -40.11 -13.75
C PHE A 350 29.57 -41.23 -13.54
N THR A 351 29.21 -42.18 -12.69
CA THR A 351 29.78 -43.54 -12.71
C THR A 351 28.67 -44.45 -13.23
N THR A 352 28.71 -44.74 -14.52
CA THR A 352 28.05 -45.92 -15.08
C THR A 352 29.15 -46.96 -15.28
N ASP A 353 29.15 -47.97 -14.41
CA ASP A 353 29.83 -49.22 -14.66
C ASP A 353 29.23 -49.86 -15.92
N HIS A 354 30.08 -50.27 -16.87
CA HIS A 354 30.11 -51.64 -17.37
C HIS A 354 31.33 -51.87 -18.28
N ASP A 355 32.11 -52.86 -17.86
CA ASP A 355 32.80 -53.90 -18.63
C ASP A 355 34.17 -53.62 -19.29
N GLU A 356 35.13 -54.37 -18.74
CA GLU A 356 36.19 -55.14 -19.38
C GLU A 356 37.60 -54.52 -19.63
N GLU A 357 38.53 -55.07 -18.85
CA GLU A 357 39.84 -55.62 -19.22
C GLU A 357 41.05 -54.70 -19.54
N SER A 358 41.87 -54.55 -18.49
CA SER A 358 43.29 -55.00 -18.43
C SER A 358 44.43 -54.17 -19.04
N HIS A 359 45.52 -54.14 -18.25
CA HIS A 359 46.93 -53.83 -18.53
C HIS A 359 47.34 -52.33 -18.62
N VAL A 360 48.07 -51.74 -17.65
CA VAL A 360 49.44 -51.96 -17.08
C VAL A 360 50.47 -51.00 -17.71
N ASP A 361 51.14 -50.24 -16.82
CA ASP A 361 52.46 -49.55 -16.95
C ASP A 361 52.59 -48.37 -17.95
N ASP A 362 53.38 -47.30 -17.77
CA ASP A 362 54.19 -46.73 -16.69
C ASP A 362 54.58 -45.28 -17.13
N GLU A 363 55.18 -44.50 -16.21
CA GLU A 363 56.14 -43.39 -16.45
C GLU A 363 55.75 -42.07 -17.20
N LYS A 364 55.47 -41.02 -16.41
CA LYS A 364 56.21 -39.74 -16.20
C LYS A 364 57.05 -39.05 -17.35
N PRO A 365 57.40 -37.74 -17.21
CA PRO A 365 56.80 -36.59 -17.90
C PRO A 365 57.78 -35.82 -18.84
N SER A 366 57.29 -34.90 -19.69
CA SER A 366 58.16 -33.88 -20.30
C SER A 366 57.44 -32.61 -20.76
N GLU A 367 58.18 -31.51 -20.60
CA GLU A 367 57.90 -30.13 -20.98
C GLU A 367 57.95 -29.89 -22.50
N ASN A 368 57.46 -28.70 -22.88
CA ASN A 368 57.95 -27.79 -23.93
C ASN A 368 57.22 -27.68 -25.30
N LEU A 369 56.74 -26.43 -25.48
CA LEU A 369 56.99 -25.49 -26.59
C LEU A 369 56.22 -25.60 -27.93
N ASP A 370 55.51 -24.48 -28.16
CA ASP A 370 55.44 -23.63 -29.36
C ASP A 370 54.66 -24.03 -30.62
N SER A 371 53.77 -23.10 -31.02
CA SER A 371 53.83 -22.50 -32.37
C SER A 371 53.22 -21.09 -32.42
N SER A 372 54.12 -20.10 -32.52
CA SER A 372 54.13 -18.96 -33.48
C SER A 372 52.79 -18.46 -34.07
N SER A 373 52.46 -17.17 -34.12
CA SER A 373 53.19 -16.03 -34.70
C SER A 373 52.28 -14.78 -34.53
N MET A 374 52.74 -13.69 -33.90
CA MET A 374 53.50 -12.55 -34.43
C MET A 374 52.62 -11.30 -34.65
N LYS A 375 52.88 -10.30 -33.78
CA LYS A 375 52.30 -8.95 -33.76
C LYS A 375 52.78 -8.12 -34.96
N VAL A 376 51.92 -7.24 -35.46
CA VAL A 376 52.31 -6.00 -36.13
C VAL A 376 51.70 -4.84 -35.34
N SER A 377 52.56 -3.92 -34.92
CA SER A 377 52.22 -2.68 -34.22
C SER A 377 52.73 -1.49 -35.03
N ILE A 378 51.88 -0.49 -35.25
CA ILE A 378 52.26 0.88 -35.67
C ILE A 378 51.40 1.88 -34.84
N PRO A 379 51.95 3.06 -34.46
CA PRO A 379 51.52 3.80 -33.26
C PRO A 379 50.70 5.08 -33.51
N ASN A 380 49.91 5.43 -32.50
CA ASN A 380 49.35 6.72 -32.04
C ASN A 380 48.98 7.85 -33.03
N LEU A 381 47.70 8.26 -32.96
CA LEU A 381 47.32 9.68 -32.85
C LEU A 381 46.05 9.84 -31.99
N SER A 382 46.13 10.75 -31.04
CA SER A 382 45.18 11.08 -29.97
C SER A 382 43.83 11.63 -30.44
N THR A 383 42.74 11.21 -29.79
CA THR A 383 41.54 12.03 -29.55
C THR A 383 40.80 11.54 -28.30
N SER A 384 40.59 12.45 -27.37
CA SER A 384 39.93 12.30 -26.08
C SER A 384 38.43 12.01 -26.21
N SER A 385 37.94 10.92 -25.61
CA SER A 385 36.57 10.82 -25.05
C SER A 385 36.37 9.49 -24.31
N SER A 386 35.51 9.52 -23.29
CA SER A 386 34.94 8.40 -22.49
C SER A 386 35.72 7.91 -21.25
N ALA A 387 35.62 8.69 -20.17
CA ALA A 387 35.60 8.16 -18.81
C ALA A 387 34.13 8.07 -18.34
N GLN A 388 33.35 7.18 -18.94
CA GLN A 388 31.99 6.82 -18.51
C GLN A 388 31.74 5.34 -18.83
N HIS A 389 32.47 4.45 -18.21
CA HIS A 389 32.12 3.03 -18.09
C HIS A 389 33.04 2.44 -17.03
N ASN A 390 32.60 2.46 -15.76
CA ASN A 390 33.10 1.60 -14.67
C ASN A 390 32.37 1.89 -13.34
N CYS A 391 31.04 1.67 -13.27
CA CYS A 391 30.32 1.71 -11.97
C CYS A 391 29.18 0.67 -11.85
N TRP A 392 29.15 -0.36 -12.69
CA TRP A 392 28.01 -1.31 -12.77
C TRP A 392 28.33 -2.74 -12.29
N HIS A 393 29.41 -2.93 -11.52
CA HIS A 393 29.84 -4.28 -11.07
C HIS A 393 29.80 -4.52 -9.54
N SER A 394 29.14 -3.69 -8.72
CA SER A 394 29.27 -3.79 -7.25
C SER A 394 28.01 -4.12 -6.44
N ALA A 395 26.87 -4.49 -7.02
CA ALA A 395 25.67 -4.80 -6.22
C ALA A 395 25.73 -6.21 -5.60
N SER A 396 26.83 -6.53 -4.90
CA SER A 396 26.92 -7.75 -4.11
C SER A 396 26.06 -7.65 -2.85
N VAL A 397 25.63 -6.47 -2.38
CA VAL A 397 24.81 -6.30 -1.16
C VAL A 397 23.38 -5.89 -1.51
N LEU A 398 22.37 -6.52 -0.89
CA LEU A 398 20.95 -6.29 -1.20
C LEU A 398 20.46 -4.87 -0.86
N ARG A 399 21.00 -4.26 0.20
CA ARG A 399 20.75 -2.85 0.54
C ARG A 399 21.09 -1.93 -0.63
N ASP A 400 22.18 -2.21 -1.34
CA ASP A 400 22.63 -1.36 -2.44
C ASP A 400 21.66 -1.42 -3.63
N ALA A 401 20.86 -2.48 -3.76
CA ALA A 401 19.76 -2.52 -4.70
C ALA A 401 18.64 -1.52 -4.32
N LEU A 402 18.29 -1.40 -3.03
CA LEU A 402 17.32 -0.40 -2.57
C LEU A 402 17.81 1.02 -2.88
N ILE A 403 19.10 1.28 -2.62
CA ILE A 403 19.77 2.56 -2.90
C ILE A 403 19.81 2.82 -4.41
N SER A 404 20.16 1.80 -5.21
CA SER A 404 20.18 1.87 -6.68
C SER A 404 18.82 2.18 -7.28
N TYR A 405 17.74 1.65 -6.71
CA TYR A 405 16.38 2.00 -7.13
C TYR A 405 16.06 3.47 -6.86
N ILE A 406 16.51 4.04 -5.74
CA ILE A 406 16.34 5.47 -5.45
C ILE A 406 17.10 6.33 -6.49
N THR A 407 18.33 5.96 -6.82
CA THR A 407 19.18 6.74 -7.75
C THR A 407 18.80 6.58 -9.22
N SER A 408 18.45 5.36 -9.65
CA SER A 408 18.30 5.00 -11.06
C SER A 408 17.03 4.24 -11.42
N GLY A 409 16.27 3.72 -10.45
CA GLY A 409 15.05 2.94 -10.69
C GLY A 409 13.88 3.76 -11.25
N ASP A 410 12.84 3.08 -11.73
CA ASP A 410 11.60 3.74 -12.17
C ASP A 410 10.79 4.33 -10.99
N ASP A 411 9.71 5.05 -11.27
CA ASP A 411 8.88 5.70 -10.24
C ASP A 411 8.36 4.69 -9.19
N MET A 412 8.06 3.46 -9.62
CA MET A 412 7.49 2.41 -8.75
C MET A 412 8.55 1.79 -7.85
N GLN A 413 9.73 1.55 -8.39
CA GLN A 413 10.92 1.10 -7.66
C GLN A 413 11.38 2.16 -6.65
N VAL A 414 11.36 3.45 -7.01
CA VAL A 414 11.66 4.55 -6.09
C VAL A 414 10.66 4.58 -4.94
N VAL A 415 9.35 4.60 -5.23
CA VAL A 415 8.30 4.59 -4.19
C VAL A 415 8.40 3.34 -3.33
N GLY A 416 8.66 2.17 -3.94
CA GLY A 416 8.85 0.91 -3.23
C GLY A 416 10.04 0.94 -2.27
N SER A 417 11.22 1.37 -2.72
CA SER A 417 12.41 1.48 -1.87
C SER A 417 12.23 2.49 -0.74
N LEU A 418 11.68 3.68 -1.04
CA LEU A 418 11.37 4.68 -0.02
C LEU A 418 10.38 4.13 1.01
N SER A 419 9.37 3.36 0.57
CA SER A 419 8.39 2.72 1.45
C SER A 419 9.01 1.64 2.34
N VAL A 420 9.96 0.85 1.83
CA VAL A 420 10.69 -0.15 2.63
C VAL A 420 11.52 0.53 3.72
N LEU A 421 12.29 1.57 3.36
CA LEU A 421 13.09 2.35 4.31
C LEU A 421 12.19 3.03 5.36
N ALA A 422 11.06 3.61 4.93
CA ALA A 422 10.08 4.18 5.82
C ALA A 422 9.45 3.14 6.76
N THR A 423 9.17 1.93 6.25
CA THR A 423 8.62 0.83 7.06
C THR A 423 9.61 0.43 8.15
N PHE A 424 10.89 0.23 7.82
CA PHE A 424 11.93 -0.06 8.82
C PHE A 424 12.02 1.02 9.90
N LEU A 425 11.92 2.31 9.54
CA LEU A 425 11.90 3.40 10.51
C LEU A 425 10.70 3.36 11.48
N GLN A 426 9.56 2.86 11.01
CA GLN A 426 8.31 2.80 11.76
C GLN A 426 8.13 1.51 12.58
N THR A 427 8.78 0.43 12.19
CA THR A 427 8.75 -0.85 12.90
C THR A 427 9.38 -0.70 14.28
N LYS A 428 8.59 -0.90 15.34
CA LYS A 428 9.06 -0.75 16.73
C LYS A 428 9.90 -1.93 17.20
N GLU A 429 9.70 -3.06 16.56
CA GLU A 429 10.32 -4.35 16.83
C GLU A 429 11.76 -4.41 16.28
N LEU A 430 12.15 -3.44 15.44
CA LEU A 430 13.49 -3.35 14.88
C LEU A 430 14.46 -2.67 15.85
N ASN A 431 15.61 -3.30 16.10
CA ASN A 431 16.63 -2.75 16.97
C ASN A 431 17.32 -1.53 16.33
N GLU A 432 17.77 -0.61 17.17
CA GLU A 432 18.50 0.58 16.71
C GLU A 432 19.81 0.23 16.00
N SER A 433 20.47 -0.88 16.41
CA SER A 433 21.66 -1.43 15.76
C SER A 433 21.40 -1.80 14.29
N MET A 434 20.21 -2.32 13.96
CA MET A 434 19.83 -2.64 12.58
C MET A 434 19.62 -1.38 11.74
N LEU A 435 18.97 -0.37 12.32
CA LEU A 435 18.76 0.93 11.66
C LEU A 435 20.10 1.61 11.36
N ASP A 436 21.06 1.52 12.29
CA ASP A 436 22.40 2.09 12.13
C ASP A 436 23.18 1.37 11.02
N ALA A 437 23.13 0.04 11.01
CA ALA A 437 23.79 -0.78 10.00
C ALA A 437 23.18 -0.60 8.59
N LEU A 438 21.87 -0.29 8.49
CA LEU A 438 21.22 0.12 7.25
C LEU A 438 21.48 1.59 6.86
N GLY A 439 22.11 2.40 7.72
CA GLY A 439 22.38 3.82 7.48
C GLY A 439 21.17 4.74 7.64
N ILE A 440 20.11 4.28 8.31
CA ILE A 440 18.83 5.00 8.45
C ILE A 440 18.46 5.33 9.91
N LEU A 441 19.37 5.19 10.87
CA LEU A 441 19.08 5.57 12.26
C LEU A 441 18.81 7.10 12.37
N PRO A 442 17.62 7.54 12.82
CA PRO A 442 17.35 8.97 13.00
C PRO A 442 18.29 9.62 14.02
N GLN A 443 18.87 10.79 13.72
CA GLN A 443 19.77 11.48 14.66
C GLN A 443 19.11 11.77 16.01
N ARG A 444 17.80 12.06 16.01
CA ARG A 444 17.07 12.31 17.25
C ARG A 444 17.12 11.10 18.19
N LYS A 445 17.06 9.87 17.65
CA LYS A 445 17.19 8.65 18.45
C LYS A 445 18.63 8.47 18.93
N GLN A 446 19.61 8.70 18.06
CA GLN A 446 21.03 8.64 18.43
C GLN A 446 21.39 9.63 19.53
N HIS A 447 20.99 10.90 19.40
CA HIS A 447 21.23 11.93 20.41
C HIS A 447 20.51 11.64 21.72
N LYS A 448 19.25 11.14 21.67
CA LYS A 448 18.53 10.70 22.86
C LYS A 448 19.28 9.57 23.59
N LYS A 449 19.83 8.60 22.85
CA LYS A 449 20.62 7.49 23.41
C LYS A 449 21.89 8.00 24.09
N LEU A 450 22.64 8.88 23.43
CA LEU A 450 23.85 9.49 24.00
C LEU A 450 23.52 10.30 25.26
N LEU A 451 22.42 11.06 25.24
CA LEU A 451 21.96 11.83 26.39
C LEU A 451 21.57 10.93 27.57
N LEU A 452 20.89 9.81 27.31
CA LEU A 452 20.58 8.84 28.36
C LEU A 452 21.84 8.19 28.93
N LYS A 453 22.83 7.85 28.09
CA LYS A 453 24.12 7.30 28.54
C LYS A 453 24.90 8.28 29.41
N ALA A 454 24.96 9.55 29.00
CA ALA A 454 25.54 10.64 29.78
C ALA A 454 24.85 10.79 31.14
N LEU A 455 23.51 10.78 31.17
CA LEU A 455 22.73 10.89 32.42
C LEU A 455 22.92 9.69 33.37
N VAL A 456 23.24 8.51 32.84
CA VAL A 456 23.49 7.28 33.63
C VAL A 456 24.95 7.22 34.15
N GLY A 457 25.81 8.14 33.73
CA GLY A 457 27.22 8.20 34.17
C GLY A 457 28.12 7.20 33.44
N GLU A 458 27.78 6.78 32.23
CA GLU A 458 28.73 6.09 31.35
C GLU A 458 29.72 7.15 30.82
N ASP A 459 31.00 7.10 31.25
CA ASP A 459 32.04 8.11 30.95
C ASP A 459 32.19 8.46 29.46
N THR A 460 31.81 7.55 28.56
CA THR A 460 31.86 7.74 27.10
C THR A 460 30.69 8.57 26.52
N GLY A 461 29.58 8.71 27.26
CA GLY A 461 28.37 9.37 26.80
C GLY A 461 28.46 10.90 26.77
N GLU A 462 29.10 11.51 27.77
CA GLU A 462 29.29 12.97 27.84
C GLU A 462 30.29 13.46 26.78
N GLU A 463 31.40 12.75 26.59
CA GLU A 463 32.43 13.10 25.59
C GLU A 463 31.89 13.03 24.15
N GLN A 464 31.08 12.01 23.84
CA GLN A 464 30.48 11.84 22.50
C GLN A 464 29.31 12.79 22.22
N LEU A 465 28.60 13.26 23.25
CA LEU A 465 27.44 14.15 23.09
C LEU A 465 27.84 15.58 22.71
N PHE A 466 29.05 16.02 23.06
CA PHE A 466 29.55 17.38 22.82
C PHE A 466 30.72 17.46 21.82
N ALA A 467 31.13 16.36 21.19
CA ALA A 467 32.20 16.36 20.18
C ALA A 467 31.73 17.01 18.86
N SER A 468 32.57 17.86 18.26
CA SER A 468 32.30 18.53 16.97
C SER A 468 32.42 17.61 15.75
N GLU A 469 33.09 16.47 15.91
CA GLU A 469 33.14 15.36 14.96
C GLU A 469 32.76 14.09 15.74
N ASN A 470 31.78 13.34 15.23
CA ASN A 470 31.30 12.09 15.83
C ASN A 470 32.41 11.02 15.84
N CYS A 471 33.30 11.06 16.84
CA CYS A 471 34.33 10.05 17.05
C CYS A 471 33.75 8.95 17.95
N ILE A 472 33.17 7.90 17.36
CA ILE A 472 32.65 6.76 18.12
C ILE A 472 33.76 5.72 18.32
N SER A 473 34.08 5.44 19.58
CA SER A 473 34.88 4.27 19.98
C SER A 473 34.09 2.98 19.77
N LYS A 474 34.75 1.96 19.22
CA LYS A 474 34.22 0.68 18.72
C LYS A 474 33.42 -0.22 19.69
N ASP A 475 33.24 0.13 20.95
CA ASP A 475 32.67 -0.81 21.92
C ASP A 475 31.26 -0.41 22.37
N GLY A 476 30.27 -1.20 21.94
CA GLY A 476 28.97 -1.29 22.64
C GLY A 476 27.72 -1.54 21.80
N SER A 477 27.74 -1.37 20.46
CA SER A 477 26.54 -1.54 19.61
C SER A 477 26.61 -2.72 18.62
N ASP A 478 27.80 -3.28 18.38
CA ASP A 478 28.00 -4.39 17.43
C ASP A 478 27.50 -5.75 17.94
N GLY A 479 27.25 -5.90 19.25
CA GLY A 479 26.84 -7.19 19.84
C GLY A 479 25.52 -7.72 19.30
N GLU A 480 24.49 -6.88 19.18
CA GLU A 480 23.18 -7.31 18.69
C GLU A 480 23.19 -7.66 17.21
N LEU A 481 23.88 -6.88 16.39
CA LEU A 481 24.03 -7.17 14.96
C LEU A 481 24.80 -8.46 14.72
N ASN A 482 25.88 -8.66 15.46
CA ASN A 482 26.65 -9.90 15.39
C ASN A 482 25.82 -11.14 15.76
N ILE A 483 24.88 -11.03 16.70
CA ILE A 483 23.96 -12.14 17.03
C ILE A 483 23.10 -12.53 15.82
N TYR A 484 22.49 -11.55 15.13
CA TYR A 484 21.66 -11.82 13.96
C TYR A 484 22.48 -12.28 12.75
N LEU A 485 23.67 -11.73 12.52
CA LEU A 485 24.59 -12.19 11.48
C LEU A 485 25.07 -13.63 11.72
N GLN A 486 25.41 -13.97 12.97
CA GLN A 486 25.79 -15.32 13.35
C GLN A 486 24.61 -16.29 13.18
N ARG A 487 23.38 -15.86 13.54
CA ARG A 487 22.17 -16.65 13.33
C ARG A 487 21.91 -16.93 11.84
N LEU A 488 22.10 -15.93 10.97
CA LEU A 488 21.99 -16.10 9.52
C LEU A 488 22.93 -17.18 9.00
N LYS A 489 24.17 -17.19 9.49
CA LYS A 489 25.19 -18.19 9.14
C LYS A 489 24.85 -19.58 9.67
N ASP A 490 24.51 -19.69 10.96
CA ASP A 490 24.38 -20.99 11.63
C ASP A 490 23.05 -21.69 11.34
N GLN A 491 21.94 -20.94 11.22
CA GLN A 491 20.60 -21.52 11.09
C GLN A 491 20.06 -21.56 9.66
N TYR A 492 20.58 -20.68 8.79
CA TYR A 492 20.06 -20.51 7.42
C TYR A 492 21.14 -20.65 6.35
N GLU A 493 22.39 -20.96 6.73
CA GLU A 493 23.55 -21.16 5.83
C GLU A 493 23.85 -19.94 4.93
N VAL A 494 23.46 -18.75 5.38
CA VAL A 494 23.67 -17.49 4.66
C VAL A 494 25.06 -16.94 4.99
N SER A 495 26.00 -17.04 4.05
CA SER A 495 27.36 -16.47 4.16
C SER A 495 27.39 -14.94 4.00
N CYS A 496 27.36 -14.20 5.12
CA CYS A 496 27.51 -12.75 5.11
C CYS A 496 29.00 -12.33 5.07
N SER A 497 29.46 -11.76 3.97
CA SER A 497 30.71 -10.98 3.93
C SER A 497 30.44 -9.55 4.38
N TYR A 498 30.00 -9.36 5.62
CA TYR A 498 29.95 -8.02 6.21
C TYR A 498 31.37 -7.68 6.70
N GLU A 499 32.03 -6.72 6.06
CA GLU A 499 33.29 -6.21 6.58
C GLU A 499 33.02 -5.47 7.89
N VAL A 500 33.41 -6.06 9.02
CA VAL A 500 33.28 -5.54 10.40
C VAL A 500 34.18 -4.29 10.63
N GLY A 501 34.37 -3.47 9.60
CA GLY A 501 35.26 -2.30 9.58
C GLY A 501 34.70 -1.06 8.88
N GLU A 502 33.63 -1.17 8.08
CA GLU A 502 33.00 0.02 7.50
C GLU A 502 32.16 0.74 8.57
N SER A 503 32.54 1.98 8.89
CA SER A 503 31.82 2.76 9.90
C SER A 503 30.36 2.98 9.47
N PRO A 504 29.36 2.92 10.38
CA PRO A 504 27.95 3.22 10.09
C PRO A 504 27.73 4.57 9.37
N HIS A 505 28.66 5.51 9.54
CA HIS A 505 28.70 6.77 8.81
C HIS A 505 28.77 6.63 7.28
N VAL A 506 29.43 5.59 6.76
CA VAL A 506 29.52 5.32 5.32
C VAL A 506 28.15 4.99 4.76
N HIS A 507 27.43 4.07 5.41
CA HIS A 507 26.09 3.66 5.00
C HIS A 507 25.09 4.80 5.04
N ARG A 508 25.16 5.61 6.11
CA ARG A 508 24.36 6.82 6.23
C ARG A 508 24.64 7.81 5.10
N ARG A 509 25.91 8.03 4.76
CA ARG A 509 26.31 8.90 3.65
C ARG A 509 25.79 8.38 2.31
N LEU A 510 25.81 7.07 2.06
CA LEU A 510 25.24 6.47 0.84
C LEU A 510 23.74 6.72 0.71
N VAL A 511 22.98 6.58 1.82
CA VAL A 511 21.54 6.88 1.82
C VAL A 511 21.29 8.37 1.54
N LEU A 512 22.06 9.26 2.17
CA LEU A 512 21.97 10.70 1.93
C LEU A 512 22.33 11.06 0.50
N ASP A 513 23.43 10.54 -0.05
CA ASP A 513 23.85 10.73 -1.44
C ASP A 513 22.74 10.31 -2.41
N ALA A 514 22.10 9.17 -2.15
CA ALA A 514 21.00 8.67 -2.98
C ALA A 514 19.74 9.55 -2.89
N LEU A 515 19.38 10.05 -1.70
CA LEU A 515 18.25 10.96 -1.52
C LEU A 515 18.50 12.32 -2.21
N ILE A 516 19.71 12.87 -2.10
CA ILE A 516 20.08 14.09 -2.83
C ILE A 516 20.07 13.85 -4.34
N GLY A 517 20.59 12.71 -4.79
CA GLY A 517 20.51 12.28 -6.18
C GLY A 517 19.07 12.19 -6.68
N LEU A 518 18.14 11.66 -5.87
CA LEU A 518 16.71 11.57 -6.18
C LEU A 518 16.10 12.95 -6.46
N PHE A 519 16.40 13.97 -5.65
CA PHE A 519 15.90 15.34 -5.85
C PHE A 519 16.42 16.02 -7.11
N CYS A 520 17.49 15.49 -7.72
CA CYS A 520 18.03 15.96 -8.98
C CYS A 520 17.34 15.33 -10.21
N ARG A 521 16.50 14.30 -10.02
CA ARG A 521 15.85 13.56 -11.12
C ARG A 521 14.62 14.30 -11.66
N THR A 522 14.37 14.14 -12.96
CA THR A 522 13.20 14.71 -13.65
C THR A 522 12.13 13.68 -14.01
N SER A 523 12.45 12.40 -13.98
CA SER A 523 11.57 11.30 -14.38
C SER A 523 10.73 10.74 -13.22
N ILE A 524 10.74 11.35 -12.04
CA ILE A 524 10.06 10.85 -10.84
C ILE A 524 8.86 11.73 -10.52
N SER A 525 7.79 11.12 -10.02
CA SER A 525 6.56 11.84 -9.63
C SER A 525 6.81 12.73 -8.41
N ALA A 526 6.06 13.84 -8.30
CA ALA A 526 6.24 14.75 -7.18
C ALA A 526 5.93 14.10 -5.83
N ASP A 527 5.00 13.13 -5.79
CA ASP A 527 4.67 12.42 -4.57
C ASP A 527 5.83 11.53 -4.09
N ALA A 528 6.53 10.83 -4.99
CA ALA A 528 7.71 10.05 -4.64
C ALA A 528 8.85 10.95 -4.12
N LEU A 529 9.00 12.15 -4.70
CA LEU A 529 9.93 13.15 -4.18
C LEU A 529 9.52 13.64 -2.79
N TRP A 530 8.22 13.82 -2.52
CA TRP A 530 7.74 14.19 -1.18
C TRP A 530 8.01 13.10 -0.15
N ASP A 531 7.84 11.82 -0.51
CA ASP A 531 8.19 10.69 0.37
C ASP A 531 9.71 10.66 0.65
N GLY A 532 10.55 10.97 -0.36
CA GLY A 532 11.99 11.17 -0.19
C GLY A 532 12.32 12.35 0.73
N GLY A 533 11.60 13.46 0.60
CA GLY A 533 11.74 14.64 1.45
C GLY A 533 11.36 14.37 2.90
N TRP A 534 10.29 13.61 3.12
CA TRP A 534 9.92 13.10 4.44
C TRP A 534 11.02 12.22 5.03
N LEU A 535 11.55 11.27 4.26
CA LEU A 535 12.61 10.38 4.74
C LEU A 535 13.87 11.17 5.12
N LEU A 536 14.30 12.11 4.28
CA LEU A 536 15.43 13.00 4.58
C LEU A 536 15.21 13.77 5.90
N ARG A 537 14.00 14.28 6.12
CA ARG A 537 13.63 15.03 7.34
C ARG A 537 13.61 14.14 8.60
N GLN A 538 13.21 12.87 8.47
CA GLN A 538 13.29 11.93 9.59
C GLN A 538 14.74 11.58 9.95
N LEU A 539 15.61 11.44 8.95
CA LEU A 539 17.03 11.12 9.15
C LEU A 539 17.80 12.32 9.73
N LEU A 540 17.49 13.53 9.26
CA LEU A 540 18.10 14.81 9.63
C LEU A 540 17.06 15.74 10.29
N PRO A 541 16.81 15.59 11.60
CA PRO A 541 15.99 16.55 12.33
C PRO A 541 16.64 17.95 12.39
N TYR A 542 17.98 18.00 12.39
CA TYR A 542 18.78 19.22 12.41
C TYR A 542 19.63 19.28 11.13
N SER A 543 19.88 20.49 10.65
CA SER A 543 20.24 20.78 9.25
C SER A 543 21.73 20.90 8.96
N GLU A 544 22.53 21.42 9.88
CA GLU A 544 23.81 22.04 9.49
C GLU A 544 24.98 21.06 9.37
N THR A 545 24.94 19.92 10.05
CA THR A 545 26.18 19.14 10.31
C THR A 545 26.47 18.01 9.34
N GLU A 546 25.52 17.59 8.49
CA GLU A 546 25.69 16.40 7.63
C GLU A 546 25.67 16.65 6.12
N PHE A 547 25.25 17.83 5.65
CA PHE A 547 25.34 18.16 4.23
C PHE A 547 26.76 18.57 3.85
N ASN A 548 27.36 17.88 2.88
CA ASN A 548 28.61 18.31 2.31
C ASN A 548 28.39 19.43 1.25
N THR A 549 29.46 20.10 0.85
CA THR A 549 29.41 21.17 -0.15
C THR A 549 28.80 20.72 -1.48
N HIS A 550 29.04 19.46 -1.89
CA HIS A 550 28.46 18.87 -3.08
C HIS A 550 26.94 18.67 -2.99
N HIS A 551 26.41 18.28 -1.82
CA HIS A 551 24.97 18.16 -1.57
C HIS A 551 24.27 19.50 -1.72
N LEU A 552 24.80 20.53 -1.06
CA LEU A 552 24.25 21.88 -1.11
C LEU A 552 24.26 22.43 -2.54
N GLN A 553 25.34 22.18 -3.29
CA GLN A 553 25.44 22.59 -4.68
C GLN A 553 24.43 21.84 -5.56
N SER A 554 24.29 20.52 -5.41
CA SER A 554 23.35 19.70 -6.19
C SER A 554 21.90 20.12 -5.97
N LEU A 555 21.52 20.38 -4.71
CA LEU A 555 20.19 20.90 -4.37
C LEU A 555 19.95 22.28 -4.98
N LYS A 556 20.94 23.18 -4.91
CA LYS A 556 20.86 24.53 -5.50
C LYS A 556 20.72 24.48 -7.02
N ASP A 557 21.45 23.61 -7.70
CA ASP A 557 21.37 23.43 -9.15
C ASP A 557 20.00 22.86 -9.57
N SER A 558 19.49 21.87 -8.83
CA SER A 558 18.15 21.32 -9.06
C SER A 558 17.06 22.37 -8.80
N PHE A 559 17.17 23.14 -7.71
CA PHE A 559 16.25 24.23 -7.40
C PHE A 559 16.24 25.29 -8.51
N THR A 560 17.41 25.71 -8.99
CA THR A 560 17.54 26.68 -10.09
C THR A 560 16.87 26.17 -11.37
N LYS A 561 17.06 24.88 -11.70
CA LYS A 561 16.39 24.24 -12.84
C LYS A 561 14.86 24.25 -12.68
N ARG A 562 14.33 24.04 -11.47
CA ARG A 562 12.88 24.09 -11.21
C ARG A 562 12.33 25.51 -11.15
N CYS A 563 13.13 26.51 -10.76
CA CYS A 563 12.77 27.92 -10.89
C CYS A 563 12.47 28.27 -12.35
N ASN A 564 13.33 27.86 -13.29
CA ASN A 564 13.11 28.10 -14.72
C ASN A 564 11.80 27.46 -15.22
N GLN A 565 11.49 26.23 -14.77
CA GLN A 565 10.22 25.58 -15.10
C GLN A 565 9.00 26.29 -14.52
N LEU A 566 9.12 26.87 -13.32
CA LEU A 566 8.05 27.67 -12.72
C LEU A 566 7.85 28.99 -13.48
N VAL A 567 8.93 29.60 -13.99
CA VAL A 567 8.86 30.80 -14.84
C VAL A 567 8.10 30.53 -16.14
N GLU A 568 8.26 29.34 -16.75
CA GLU A 568 7.45 28.94 -17.92
C GLU A 568 5.94 28.94 -17.62
N GLU A 569 5.53 28.55 -16.41
CA GLU A 569 4.12 28.50 -16.01
C GLU A 569 3.49 29.89 -15.81
N GLN A 570 4.30 30.94 -15.61
CA GLN A 570 3.82 32.32 -15.45
C GLN A 570 3.12 32.85 -16.71
N ARG A 571 3.49 32.30 -17.88
CA ARG A 571 2.86 32.59 -19.18
C ARG A 571 2.18 31.36 -19.78
N GLY A 572 1.92 30.35 -18.96
CA GLY A 572 1.31 29.08 -19.37
C GLY A 572 -0.21 29.15 -19.53
N SER A 573 -0.87 27.99 -19.48
CA SER A 573 -2.32 27.89 -19.62
C SER A 573 -3.10 28.26 -18.34
N TRP A 574 -2.44 28.25 -17.17
CA TRP A 574 -3.06 28.44 -15.84
C TRP A 574 -2.38 29.47 -14.92
N PRO A 575 -1.85 30.61 -15.40
CA PRO A 575 -1.15 31.59 -14.57
C PRO A 575 -2.03 32.20 -13.46
N ASP A 576 -3.34 32.28 -13.68
CA ASP A 576 -4.34 32.77 -12.73
C ASP A 576 -4.55 31.86 -11.51
N LEU A 577 -4.32 30.55 -11.66
CA LEU A 577 -4.40 29.58 -10.55
C LEU A 577 -3.04 29.29 -9.91
N LEU A 578 -1.93 29.67 -10.55
CA LEU A 578 -0.57 29.31 -10.15
C LEU A 578 -0.27 29.68 -8.69
N ILE A 579 -0.58 30.91 -8.28
CA ILE A 579 -0.31 31.40 -6.91
C ILE A 579 -1.18 30.68 -5.88
N GLN A 580 -2.44 30.40 -6.20
CA GLN A 580 -3.33 29.66 -5.30
C GLN A 580 -2.81 28.24 -5.09
N VAL A 581 -2.50 27.54 -6.20
CA VAL A 581 -1.94 26.18 -6.16
C VAL A 581 -0.62 26.16 -5.39
N LEU A 582 0.26 27.14 -5.63
CA LEU A 582 1.51 27.27 -4.89
C LEU A 582 1.29 27.41 -3.38
N CYS A 583 0.39 28.28 -2.94
CA CYS A 583 0.10 28.47 -1.51
C CYS A 583 -0.52 27.22 -0.86
N ASP A 584 -1.34 26.49 -1.61
CA ASP A 584 -1.96 25.25 -1.13
C ASP A 584 -0.93 24.13 -1.02
N GLU A 585 -0.12 23.92 -2.07
CA GLU A 585 0.92 22.90 -2.07
C GLU A 585 2.06 23.23 -1.10
N TRP A 586 2.36 24.51 -0.85
CA TRP A 586 3.31 24.94 0.20
C TRP A 586 2.97 24.34 1.56
N ARG A 587 1.72 24.54 1.98
CA ARG A 587 1.21 24.06 3.27
C ARG A 587 1.13 22.54 3.31
N LYS A 588 0.70 21.91 2.21
CA LYS A 588 0.62 20.45 2.13
C LYS A 588 2.02 19.81 2.16
N CYS A 589 2.99 20.37 1.46
CA CYS A 589 4.36 19.87 1.42
C CYS A 589 5.01 19.94 2.81
N LYS A 590 4.90 21.10 3.49
CA LYS A 590 5.42 21.27 4.86
C LYS A 590 4.83 20.21 5.80
N ARG A 591 3.50 20.06 5.80
CA ARG A 591 2.82 19.04 6.61
C ARG A 591 3.26 17.62 6.27
N ALA A 592 3.51 17.34 4.98
CA ALA A 592 3.90 16.01 4.53
C ALA A 592 5.32 15.65 4.99
N ILE A 593 6.30 16.56 4.86
CA ILE A 593 7.68 16.29 5.24
C ILE A 593 7.89 16.32 6.77
N GLU A 594 7.09 17.10 7.51
CA GLU A 594 7.13 17.17 8.98
C GLU A 594 6.25 16.12 9.69
N ALA A 595 5.48 15.32 8.95
CA ALA A 595 4.62 14.29 9.52
C ALA A 595 5.41 13.20 10.27
N SER A 596 4.79 12.56 11.25
CA SER A 596 5.37 11.40 11.96
C SER A 596 5.40 10.11 11.12
N SER A 597 4.68 10.09 10.00
CA SER A 597 4.55 8.93 9.13
C SER A 597 4.41 9.36 7.66
N PRO A 598 4.82 8.51 6.68
CA PRO A 598 4.59 8.78 5.28
C PRO A 598 3.12 9.01 4.97
N ARG A 599 2.86 9.77 3.90
CA ARG A 599 1.51 10.17 3.51
C ARG A 599 0.70 9.03 2.90
N LYS A 600 1.36 8.09 2.22
CA LYS A 600 0.70 7.03 1.44
C LYS A 600 0.92 5.66 2.02
N GLU A 601 -0.09 4.81 1.87
CA GLU A 601 0.01 3.40 2.19
C GLU A 601 0.84 2.63 1.15
N PRO A 602 1.53 1.54 1.56
CA PRO A 602 2.32 0.69 0.66
C PRO A 602 1.55 0.17 -0.55
N LYS A 603 0.21 0.03 -0.48
CA LYS A 603 -0.63 -0.38 -1.62
C LYS A 603 -0.40 0.49 -2.86
N SER A 604 -0.03 1.77 -2.66
CA SER A 604 0.28 2.69 -3.76
C SER A 604 1.50 2.30 -4.60
N ILE A 605 2.39 1.45 -4.08
CA ILE A 605 3.54 0.87 -4.81
C ILE A 605 3.08 -0.01 -5.97
N LEU A 606 1.86 -0.57 -5.95
CA LEU A 606 1.37 -1.47 -7.00
C LEU A 606 0.57 -0.77 -8.09
N PHE A 607 0.18 0.49 -7.87
CA PHE A 607 -0.67 1.24 -8.79
C PHE A 607 0.13 2.35 -9.46
N PRO A 608 0.64 2.13 -10.68
CA PRO A 608 1.39 3.16 -11.37
C PRO A 608 0.48 4.35 -11.60
N LYS A 609 0.94 5.53 -11.18
CA LYS A 609 0.36 6.76 -11.71
C LYS A 609 0.59 6.72 -13.21
N LYS A 610 -0.49 6.68 -14.00
CA LYS A 610 -0.40 6.97 -15.43
C LYS A 610 0.27 8.34 -15.55
N LYS A 611 1.58 8.39 -15.80
CA LYS A 611 2.09 9.45 -16.64
C LYS A 611 1.27 9.36 -17.90
N SER A 612 0.68 10.46 -18.33
CA SER A 612 0.16 10.58 -19.68
C SER A 612 1.33 10.33 -20.65
N SER A 613 1.67 9.06 -20.87
CA SER A 613 2.42 8.65 -22.03
C SER A 613 1.62 9.14 -23.22
N SER A 614 2.34 9.73 -24.16
CA SER A 614 1.87 10.40 -25.37
C SER A 614 1.11 9.50 -26.36
N SER A 615 0.40 8.47 -25.90
CA SER A 615 -0.23 7.43 -26.71
C SER A 615 -1.75 7.29 -26.51
N ASP A 616 -2.36 7.88 -25.49
CA ASP A 616 -3.82 7.88 -25.34
C ASP A 616 -4.40 9.24 -25.76
N VAL A 617 -4.98 9.29 -26.96
CA VAL A 617 -5.97 10.24 -27.57
C VAL A 617 -6.32 11.54 -26.80
N ILE A 618 -5.33 12.25 -26.27
CA ILE A 618 -5.45 13.60 -25.73
C ILE A 618 -4.44 14.42 -26.51
N PRO A 619 -4.86 15.47 -27.23
CA PRO A 619 -3.91 16.34 -27.90
C PRO A 619 -2.90 16.85 -26.86
N VAL A 620 -1.61 16.78 -27.19
CA VAL A 620 -0.48 17.32 -26.41
C VAL A 620 -0.69 18.78 -25.97
N GLU A 621 -1.67 19.47 -26.58
CA GLU A 621 -2.06 20.86 -26.33
C GLU A 621 -3.37 21.03 -25.53
N SER A 622 -3.83 20.05 -24.73
CA SER A 622 -5.02 20.24 -23.89
C SER A 622 -4.71 21.09 -22.65
N SER A 623 -5.60 22.03 -22.31
CA SER A 623 -5.43 22.83 -21.08
C SER A 623 -5.40 21.95 -19.83
N PHE A 624 -6.13 20.85 -19.80
CA PHE A 624 -6.14 19.93 -18.67
C PHE A 624 -4.76 19.29 -18.41
N ALA A 625 -4.11 18.76 -19.45
CA ALA A 625 -2.76 18.20 -19.34
C ALA A 625 -1.71 19.25 -18.94
N ALA A 626 -1.86 20.49 -19.43
CA ALA A 626 -1.04 21.62 -18.98
C ALA A 626 -1.26 21.92 -17.48
N GLY A 627 -2.49 21.80 -16.99
CA GLY A 627 -2.83 21.98 -15.57
C GLY A 627 -2.23 20.89 -14.67
N GLU A 628 -2.28 19.63 -15.09
CA GLU A 628 -1.60 18.52 -14.39
C GLU A 628 -0.09 18.71 -14.35
N THR A 629 0.49 19.16 -15.46
CA THR A 629 1.93 19.47 -15.57
C THR A 629 2.33 20.62 -14.64
N MET A 630 1.56 21.72 -14.63
CA MET A 630 1.76 22.84 -13.71
C MET A 630 1.72 22.36 -12.24
N TYR A 631 0.73 21.54 -11.88
CA TYR A 631 0.57 21.03 -10.52
C TYR A 631 1.77 20.19 -10.06
N GLU A 632 2.23 19.25 -10.90
CA GLU A 632 3.43 18.47 -10.61
C GLU A 632 4.69 19.36 -10.53
N ARG A 633 4.86 20.33 -11.43
CA ARG A 633 5.97 21.31 -11.38
C ARG A 633 5.97 22.12 -10.09
N VAL A 634 4.81 22.63 -9.67
CA VAL A 634 4.65 23.38 -8.42
C VAL A 634 4.98 22.52 -7.20
N LYS A 635 4.48 21.27 -7.14
CA LYS A 635 4.79 20.36 -6.03
C LYS A 635 6.28 20.10 -5.87
N VAL A 636 7.01 19.90 -6.98
CA VAL A 636 8.46 19.69 -6.95
C VAL A 636 9.19 20.97 -6.57
N PHE A 637 8.79 22.12 -7.12
CA PHE A 637 9.37 23.42 -6.78
C PHE A 637 9.27 23.70 -5.28
N VAL A 638 8.07 23.55 -4.71
CA VAL A 638 7.81 23.77 -3.28
C VAL A 638 8.70 22.88 -2.42
N LEU A 639 8.80 21.59 -2.75
CA LEU A 639 9.65 20.67 -2.01
C LEU A 639 11.10 21.12 -2.00
N LEU A 640 11.68 21.39 -3.18
CA LEU A 640 13.08 21.80 -3.28
C LEU A 640 13.35 23.12 -2.55
N HIS A 641 12.41 24.07 -2.62
CA HIS A 641 12.52 25.33 -1.89
C HIS A 641 12.53 25.09 -0.36
N GLN A 642 11.65 24.22 0.14
CA GLN A 642 11.63 23.88 1.56
C GLN A 642 12.89 23.12 1.97
N LEU A 643 13.40 22.21 1.13
CA LEU A 643 14.66 21.51 1.37
C LEU A 643 15.87 22.45 1.40
N GLN A 644 15.90 23.52 0.59
CA GLN A 644 16.95 24.53 0.61
C GLN A 644 16.92 25.39 1.89
N ILE A 645 15.72 25.79 2.34
CA ILE A 645 15.55 26.47 3.63
C ILE A 645 16.02 25.55 4.76
N PHE A 646 15.59 24.29 4.70
CA PHE A 646 15.95 23.28 5.68
C PHE A 646 17.45 23.02 5.71
N SER A 647 18.14 22.86 4.57
CA SER A 647 19.60 22.63 4.55
C SER A 647 20.41 23.82 5.07
N SER A 648 19.81 25.01 5.11
CA SER A 648 20.40 26.24 5.69
C SER A 648 20.07 26.42 7.18
N GLY A 649 19.41 25.46 7.83
CA GLY A 649 19.04 25.50 9.24
C GLY A 649 17.98 26.49 9.67
N ARG A 650 17.23 27.00 8.71
CA ARG A 650 16.13 27.91 8.97
C ARG A 650 14.84 27.12 9.19
N PRO A 651 13.95 27.59 10.09
CA PRO A 651 12.62 26.99 10.23
C PRO A 651 11.79 27.18 8.96
N LEU A 652 10.98 26.18 8.61
CA LEU A 652 10.12 26.24 7.43
C LEU A 652 8.97 27.23 7.63
N PRO A 653 8.79 28.24 6.76
CA PRO A 653 7.72 29.22 6.92
C PRO A 653 6.35 28.63 6.57
N ASP A 654 5.29 29.12 7.21
CA ASP A 654 3.91 28.64 6.99
C ASP A 654 3.32 29.10 5.66
N GLN A 655 3.81 30.23 5.14
CA GLN A 655 3.38 30.80 3.86
C GLN A 655 4.61 31.05 2.97
N PRO A 656 4.46 30.91 1.65
CA PRO A 656 5.51 31.29 0.72
C PRO A 656 5.73 32.81 0.76
N PRO A 657 6.97 33.30 0.61
CA PRO A 657 7.25 34.73 0.46
C PRO A 657 6.72 35.26 -0.89
N ILE A 658 5.46 35.71 -0.92
CA ILE A 658 4.82 36.33 -2.09
C ILE A 658 4.45 37.78 -1.79
N LEU A 659 4.59 38.66 -2.78
CA LEU A 659 4.14 40.06 -2.63
C LEU A 659 2.60 40.10 -2.54
N PRO A 660 2.01 41.07 -1.83
CA PRO A 660 0.56 41.30 -1.87
C PRO A 660 0.12 41.76 -3.28
N PRO A 661 -1.17 41.66 -3.65
CA PRO A 661 -1.68 42.19 -4.92
C PRO A 661 -1.30 43.66 -5.12
N ALA A 662 -0.97 44.05 -6.35
CA ALA A 662 -0.65 45.45 -6.65
C ALA A 662 -1.90 46.33 -6.56
N ASP A 663 -1.71 47.60 -6.21
CA ASP A 663 -2.77 48.59 -6.32
C ASP A 663 -3.22 48.72 -7.78
N PHE A 664 -4.54 48.83 -7.99
CA PHE A 664 -5.10 48.87 -9.33
C PHE A 664 -4.64 50.13 -10.07
N PRO A 665 -4.08 50.01 -11.30
CA PRO A 665 -3.78 51.16 -12.13
C PRO A 665 -5.00 52.09 -12.21
N GLU A 666 -4.80 53.40 -12.09
CA GLU A 666 -5.90 54.38 -12.18
C GLU A 666 -6.64 54.30 -13.51
N VAL A 667 -5.94 53.86 -14.56
CA VAL A 667 -6.46 53.62 -15.91
C VAL A 667 -6.33 52.13 -16.24
N SER A 668 -7.43 51.36 -16.10
CA SER A 668 -7.49 49.97 -16.55
C SER A 668 -8.80 49.71 -17.32
N ARG A 669 -8.74 48.81 -18.30
CA ARG A 669 -9.91 48.44 -19.13
C ARG A 669 -11.04 47.82 -18.31
N ALA A 670 -10.70 47.16 -17.20
CA ALA A 670 -11.69 46.68 -16.25
C ALA A 670 -12.44 47.82 -15.52
N LYS A 671 -11.74 48.90 -15.16
CA LYS A 671 -12.35 50.08 -14.54
C LYS A 671 -13.18 50.88 -15.55
N SER A 672 -12.70 51.07 -16.79
CA SER A 672 -13.48 51.73 -17.86
C SER A 672 -14.74 50.96 -18.20
N ALA A 673 -14.70 49.64 -18.15
CA ALA A 673 -15.85 48.75 -18.32
C ALA A 673 -16.83 48.71 -17.12
N GLY A 674 -16.52 49.37 -16.00
CA GLY A 674 -17.38 49.40 -14.80
C GLY A 674 -17.32 48.16 -13.92
N LEU A 675 -16.26 47.35 -14.02
CA LEU A 675 -16.11 46.11 -13.24
C LEU A 675 -15.51 46.35 -11.84
N ASN A 676 -16.11 45.72 -10.84
CA ASN A 676 -15.63 45.72 -9.46
C ASN A 676 -14.57 44.61 -9.20
N ILE A 677 -13.88 44.71 -8.07
CA ILE A 677 -12.79 43.79 -7.63
C ILE A 677 -13.22 42.31 -7.59
N ILE A 678 -14.53 42.02 -7.47
CA ILE A 678 -15.08 40.67 -7.30
C ILE A 678 -15.17 39.87 -8.63
N GLY A 679 -14.77 40.47 -9.75
CA GLY A 679 -14.82 39.84 -11.07
C GLY A 679 -16.22 39.81 -11.69
N PRO A 680 -16.33 39.56 -13.01
CA PRO A 680 -17.59 39.66 -13.75
C PRO A 680 -18.49 38.45 -13.49
N LYS A 681 -19.74 38.70 -13.05
CA LYS A 681 -20.81 37.69 -13.01
C LYS A 681 -21.65 37.74 -14.28
N LEU A 682 -22.35 36.65 -14.58
CA LEU A 682 -23.43 36.70 -15.58
C LEU A 682 -24.41 37.80 -15.19
N SER A 683 -24.95 38.51 -16.19
CA SER A 683 -25.84 39.66 -16.03
C SER A 683 -25.24 40.92 -15.38
N THR A 684 -23.90 41.02 -15.28
CA THR A 684 -23.24 42.28 -14.87
C THR A 684 -23.40 43.33 -15.97
N GLU A 685 -23.68 44.58 -15.58
CA GLU A 685 -23.72 45.74 -16.48
C GLU A 685 -22.30 46.16 -16.85
N LEU A 686 -22.08 46.47 -18.14
CA LEU A 686 -20.75 46.75 -18.68
C LEU A 686 -20.78 47.94 -19.64
N HIS A 687 -19.81 48.84 -19.51
CA HIS A 687 -19.59 49.93 -20.45
C HIS A 687 -18.92 49.42 -21.74
N LEU A 688 -19.48 49.73 -22.90
CA LEU A 688 -19.10 49.16 -24.20
C LEU A 688 -18.13 50.02 -25.01
N ASP A 689 -17.64 51.15 -24.49
CA ASP A 689 -16.76 52.08 -25.22
C ASP A 689 -15.50 51.40 -25.80
N ASP A 690 -14.91 50.47 -25.04
CA ASP A 690 -13.70 49.74 -25.44
C ASP A 690 -14.01 48.38 -26.11
N ALA A 691 -15.29 48.05 -26.34
CA ALA A 691 -15.71 46.73 -26.81
C ALA A 691 -15.81 46.67 -28.35
N VAL A 692 -15.48 45.50 -28.92
CA VAL A 692 -15.47 45.29 -30.37
C VAL A 692 -16.68 44.43 -30.78
N PRO A 693 -17.55 44.87 -31.72
CA PRO A 693 -18.70 44.09 -32.15
C PRO A 693 -18.28 42.84 -32.92
N CYS A 694 -18.84 41.69 -32.53
CA CYS A 694 -18.53 40.38 -33.08
C CYS A 694 -19.79 39.52 -33.28
N ARG A 695 -19.67 38.48 -34.10
CA ARG A 695 -20.66 37.41 -34.25
C ARG A 695 -20.05 36.07 -33.82
N ILE A 696 -20.83 35.28 -33.08
CA ILE A 696 -20.47 33.92 -32.68
C ILE A 696 -21.67 32.98 -32.86
N ALA A 697 -21.40 31.73 -33.24
CA ALA A 697 -22.39 30.67 -33.27
C ALA A 697 -21.99 29.56 -32.29
N PHE A 698 -22.78 29.39 -31.22
CA PHE A 698 -22.60 28.28 -30.27
C PHE A 698 -23.29 26.99 -30.76
N GLU A 699 -24.30 27.12 -31.63
CA GLU A 699 -25.04 26.03 -32.25
C GLU A 699 -25.10 26.27 -33.77
N ARG A 700 -25.07 25.20 -34.57
CA ARG A 700 -25.17 25.30 -36.04
C ARG A 700 -26.44 26.05 -36.43
N GLY A 701 -26.28 27.17 -37.15
CA GLY A 701 -27.40 27.99 -37.65
C GLY A 701 -27.92 29.06 -36.70
N LYS A 702 -27.36 29.23 -35.48
CA LYS A 702 -27.76 30.28 -34.52
C LYS A 702 -26.61 31.26 -34.27
N GLU A 703 -26.38 32.16 -35.22
CA GLU A 703 -25.46 33.29 -35.03
C GLU A 703 -26.08 34.31 -34.08
N ARG A 704 -25.29 34.81 -33.13
CA ARG A 704 -25.67 35.89 -32.22
C ARG A 704 -24.65 37.02 -32.32
N HIS A 705 -25.14 38.26 -32.19
CA HIS A 705 -24.32 39.46 -32.13
C HIS A 705 -23.97 39.78 -30.68
N PHE A 706 -22.69 39.99 -30.41
CA PHE A 706 -22.20 40.39 -29.10
C PHE A 706 -21.10 41.45 -29.24
N SER A 707 -20.93 42.25 -28.20
CA SER A 707 -19.76 43.10 -28.02
C SER A 707 -18.71 42.30 -27.24
N PHE A 708 -17.53 42.13 -27.86
CA PHE A 708 -16.38 41.42 -27.32
C PHE A 708 -15.52 42.35 -26.47
N LEU A 709 -15.14 41.91 -25.28
CA LEU A 709 -14.20 42.62 -24.42
C LEU A 709 -13.28 41.62 -23.69
N ALA A 710 -11.98 41.90 -23.65
CA ALA A 710 -11.02 41.21 -22.78
C ALA A 710 -10.58 42.15 -21.65
N VAL A 711 -10.51 41.63 -20.43
CA VAL A 711 -10.16 42.40 -19.23
C VAL A 711 -9.36 41.56 -18.24
N SER A 712 -8.43 42.18 -17.52
CA SER A 712 -7.69 41.59 -16.40
C SER A 712 -7.80 42.44 -15.13
N ILE A 713 -7.83 41.77 -13.98
CA ILE A 713 -7.85 42.35 -12.64
C ILE A 713 -6.86 41.53 -11.80
N GLY A 714 -5.69 42.11 -11.54
CA GLY A 714 -4.60 41.42 -10.85
C GLY A 714 -4.15 40.18 -11.61
N ILE A 715 -4.24 39.00 -10.96
CA ILE A 715 -3.86 37.71 -11.56
C ILE A 715 -5.00 37.04 -12.32
N SER A 716 -6.22 37.59 -12.28
CA SER A 716 -7.39 37.03 -12.94
C SER A 716 -7.72 37.80 -14.22
N GLY A 717 -8.19 37.09 -15.24
CA GLY A 717 -8.56 37.70 -16.52
C GLY A 717 -9.72 36.97 -17.17
N TRP A 718 -10.56 37.73 -17.88
CA TRP A 718 -11.78 37.24 -18.50
C TRP A 718 -11.94 37.73 -19.93
N ILE A 719 -12.52 36.87 -20.75
CA ILE A 719 -13.14 37.19 -22.03
C ILE A 719 -14.65 37.32 -21.79
N LEU A 720 -15.21 38.46 -22.18
CA LEU A 720 -16.60 38.82 -21.98
C LEU A 720 -17.30 38.99 -23.32
N LEU A 721 -18.48 38.40 -23.43
CA LEU A 721 -19.43 38.67 -24.51
C LEU A 721 -20.66 39.33 -23.91
N ALA A 722 -20.87 40.60 -24.25
CA ALA A 722 -21.97 41.41 -23.77
C ALA A 722 -23.02 41.64 -24.88
N GLU A 723 -24.28 41.65 -24.50
CA GLU A 723 -25.41 42.00 -25.36
C GLU A 723 -25.78 43.47 -25.11
N GLU A 724 -25.78 44.29 -26.16
CA GLU A 724 -26.07 45.72 -26.07
C GLU A 724 -27.56 45.98 -25.75
N TRP A 725 -27.82 47.02 -24.95
CA TRP A 725 -29.17 47.42 -24.61
C TRP A 725 -29.85 48.24 -25.71
N PRO A 726 -31.08 47.91 -26.13
CA PRO A 726 -31.82 48.71 -27.11
C PRO A 726 -32.15 50.13 -26.64
N GLN A 727 -32.19 50.37 -25.32
CA GLN A 727 -32.67 51.63 -24.71
C GLN A 727 -31.55 52.54 -24.17
N LYS A 728 -30.32 52.05 -24.05
CA LYS A 728 -29.14 52.80 -23.57
C LYS A 728 -27.94 52.44 -24.45
N PRO A 729 -27.62 53.25 -25.47
CA PRO A 729 -26.41 53.04 -26.26
C PRO A 729 -25.19 53.13 -25.34
N ASN A 730 -24.17 52.31 -25.59
CA ASN A 730 -22.91 52.17 -24.81
C ASN A 730 -22.98 51.32 -23.53
N TYR A 731 -24.14 50.76 -23.18
CA TYR A 731 -24.25 49.79 -22.07
C TYR A 731 -24.69 48.42 -22.57
N GLY A 732 -24.08 47.38 -22.00
CA GLY A 732 -24.41 45.99 -22.32
C GLY A 732 -24.50 45.10 -21.08
N THR A 733 -25.14 43.95 -21.25
CA THR A 733 -25.24 42.90 -20.22
C THR A 733 -24.34 41.73 -20.56
N VAL A 734 -23.47 41.33 -19.63
CA VAL A 734 -22.59 40.16 -19.82
C VAL A 734 -23.41 38.88 -19.90
N ARG A 735 -23.32 38.17 -21.04
CA ARG A 735 -24.00 36.89 -21.28
C ARG A 735 -23.07 35.69 -21.20
N VAL A 736 -21.80 35.88 -21.50
CA VAL A 736 -20.79 34.82 -21.46
C VAL A 736 -19.53 35.36 -20.79
N VAL A 737 -18.98 34.56 -19.88
CA VAL A 737 -17.71 34.80 -19.20
C VAL A 737 -16.82 33.58 -19.44
N ALA A 738 -15.60 33.80 -19.92
CA ALA A 738 -14.61 32.77 -20.13
C ALA A 738 -13.25 33.19 -19.55
N PRO A 739 -12.39 32.26 -19.10
CA PRO A 739 -11.03 32.59 -18.68
C PRO A 739 -10.22 33.18 -19.84
N LEU A 740 -9.47 34.24 -19.55
CA LEU A 740 -8.52 34.83 -20.50
C LEU A 740 -7.26 33.96 -20.65
N ALA A 741 -6.78 33.40 -19.54
CA ALA A 741 -5.61 32.53 -19.51
C ALA A 741 -5.80 31.27 -20.36
N GLY A 742 -4.79 30.94 -21.17
CA GLY A 742 -4.79 29.77 -22.06
C GLY A 742 -5.62 29.92 -23.34
N CYS A 743 -6.14 31.11 -23.66
CA CYS A 743 -7.05 31.29 -24.80
C CYS A 743 -6.41 31.17 -26.20
N ASN A 744 -5.08 31.25 -26.29
CA ASN A 744 -4.25 31.09 -27.49
C ASN A 744 -4.88 31.68 -28.78
N PRO A 745 -5.01 33.01 -28.87
CA PRO A 745 -5.75 33.67 -29.94
C PRO A 745 -5.02 33.58 -31.28
N LYS A 746 -5.72 33.16 -32.35
CA LYS A 746 -5.16 33.04 -33.71
C LYS A 746 -6.15 33.53 -34.76
N ILE A 747 -5.67 34.34 -35.70
CA ILE A 747 -6.47 34.76 -36.87
C ILE A 747 -6.54 33.58 -37.86
N ASP A 748 -7.71 33.35 -38.45
CA ASP A 748 -7.91 32.30 -39.46
C ASP A 748 -7.08 32.59 -40.73
N GLU A 749 -6.35 31.60 -41.23
CA GLU A 749 -5.47 31.74 -42.40
C GLU A 749 -6.22 32.05 -43.70
N ARG A 750 -7.49 31.63 -43.79
CA ARG A 750 -8.36 31.82 -44.96
C ARG A 750 -9.28 33.02 -44.80
N HIS A 751 -9.61 33.40 -43.56
CA HIS A 751 -10.55 34.47 -43.24
C HIS A 751 -9.94 35.46 -42.24
N ALA A 752 -9.33 36.53 -42.71
CA ALA A 752 -8.69 37.56 -41.87
C ALA A 752 -9.63 38.29 -40.87
N ARG A 753 -10.95 38.06 -40.98
CA ARG A 753 -11.98 38.62 -40.06
C ARG A 753 -12.36 37.67 -38.92
N TRP A 754 -11.83 36.45 -38.92
CA TRP A 754 -12.16 35.43 -37.94
C TRP A 754 -11.02 35.23 -36.95
N LEU A 755 -11.37 35.18 -35.66
CA LEU A 755 -10.46 34.93 -34.56
C LEU A 755 -10.83 33.62 -33.87
N HIS A 756 -9.90 32.69 -33.82
CA HIS A 756 -10.04 31.44 -33.09
C HIS A 756 -9.50 31.57 -31.68
N LEU A 757 -10.28 31.09 -30.71
CA LEU A 757 -9.92 31.04 -29.29
C LEU A 757 -10.15 29.62 -28.74
N ARG A 758 -9.30 29.21 -27.79
CA ARG A 758 -9.44 27.97 -27.02
C ARG A 758 -9.85 28.28 -25.58
N ILE A 759 -11.09 28.02 -25.21
CA ILE A 759 -11.58 28.33 -23.87
C ILE A 759 -11.45 27.10 -22.97
N ARG A 760 -10.56 27.19 -21.98
CA ARG A 760 -10.43 26.16 -20.95
C ARG A 760 -11.53 26.23 -19.89
N PRO A 761 -11.76 25.15 -19.11
CA PRO A 761 -12.62 25.19 -17.93
C PRO A 761 -12.14 26.22 -16.91
N SER A 762 -13.08 26.86 -16.19
CA SER A 762 -12.78 27.84 -15.14
C SER A 762 -12.14 27.22 -13.89
N THR A 763 -12.34 25.92 -13.68
CA THR A 763 -11.78 25.15 -12.56
C THR A 763 -11.04 23.93 -13.09
N LEU A 764 -9.88 23.64 -12.52
CA LEU A 764 -9.18 22.38 -12.73
C LEU A 764 -9.73 21.35 -11.73
N PRO A 765 -10.41 20.26 -12.14
CA PRO A 765 -10.84 19.24 -11.19
C PRO A 765 -9.60 18.51 -10.66
N LEU A 766 -9.24 18.81 -9.42
CA LEU A 766 -8.08 18.22 -8.76
C LEU A 766 -8.33 16.73 -8.48
N THR A 767 -7.42 15.90 -8.96
CA THR A 767 -7.47 14.43 -8.88
C THR A 767 -7.35 13.87 -7.46
N GLU A 768 -6.89 14.65 -6.47
CA GLU A 768 -6.72 14.18 -5.09
C GLU A 768 -8.05 14.15 -4.29
N THR A 769 -8.95 15.12 -4.48
CA THR A 769 -10.24 15.16 -3.75
C THR A 769 -11.30 14.23 -4.36
N ALA A 770 -11.18 13.89 -5.65
CA ALA A 770 -12.13 13.02 -6.32
C ALA A 770 -11.96 11.52 -5.96
N LYS A 771 -10.80 11.10 -5.45
CA LYS A 771 -10.53 9.70 -5.07
C LYS A 771 -11.02 9.32 -3.67
N ASN A 772 -11.20 10.30 -2.78
CA ASN A 772 -11.53 10.06 -1.37
C ASN A 772 -13.02 10.26 -1.03
N ALA A 773 -13.87 10.57 -2.01
CA ALA A 773 -15.31 10.68 -1.82
C ALA A 773 -16.02 9.41 -2.35
N PRO A 774 -16.59 8.55 -1.49
CA PRO A 774 -17.22 7.30 -1.93
C PRO A 774 -18.53 7.49 -2.74
N SER A 775 -18.97 8.74 -2.99
CA SER A 775 -20.31 9.03 -3.51
C SER A 775 -20.39 9.87 -4.80
N LEU A 776 -19.28 10.20 -5.48
CA LEU A 776 -19.37 10.78 -6.82
C LEU A 776 -18.70 9.86 -7.85
N LYS A 777 -19.52 8.98 -8.44
CA LYS A 777 -19.30 8.47 -9.81
C LYS A 777 -19.44 9.65 -10.79
N LEU A 778 -18.56 10.64 -10.72
CA LEU A 778 -18.39 11.59 -11.80
C LEU A 778 -17.66 10.82 -12.90
N LYS A 779 -18.44 10.22 -13.82
CA LYS A 779 -17.91 9.71 -15.08
C LYS A 779 -16.98 10.80 -15.62
N SER A 780 -15.69 10.49 -15.77
CA SER A 780 -14.70 11.38 -16.36
C SER A 780 -15.06 11.60 -17.83
N LYS A 781 -16.09 12.40 -18.09
CA LYS A 781 -16.26 13.04 -19.39
C LYS A 781 -15.02 13.89 -19.53
N SER A 782 -14.16 13.56 -20.50
CA SER A 782 -12.96 14.32 -20.81
C SER A 782 -13.32 15.80 -20.85
N LEU A 783 -12.72 16.59 -19.96
CA LEU A 783 -12.85 18.04 -20.02
C LEU A 783 -12.08 18.48 -21.27
N VAL A 784 -12.82 18.75 -22.35
CA VAL A 784 -12.27 19.22 -23.62
C VAL A 784 -12.38 20.74 -23.65
N ASP A 785 -11.32 21.40 -24.10
CA ASP A 785 -11.31 22.85 -24.31
C ASP A 785 -12.39 23.25 -25.32
N GLY A 786 -13.16 24.28 -24.97
CA GLY A 786 -14.10 24.92 -25.89
C GLY A 786 -13.36 25.58 -27.04
N ARG A 787 -13.87 25.45 -28.26
CA ARG A 787 -13.32 26.14 -29.45
C ARG A 787 -14.29 27.22 -29.87
N TRP A 788 -13.86 28.49 -29.80
CA TRP A 788 -14.67 29.63 -30.22
C TRP A 788 -14.09 30.21 -31.51
N THR A 789 -14.98 30.57 -32.44
CA THR A 789 -14.63 31.34 -33.64
C THR A 789 -15.47 32.61 -33.62
N LEU A 790 -14.81 33.75 -33.46
CA LEU A 790 -15.43 35.08 -33.44
C LEU A 790 -15.27 35.71 -34.81
N ALA A 791 -16.37 36.16 -35.42
CA ALA A 791 -16.36 36.86 -36.70
C ALA A 791 -16.56 38.37 -36.50
N PHE A 792 -15.58 39.16 -36.93
CA PHE A 792 -15.59 40.62 -36.81
C PHE A 792 -16.02 41.31 -38.12
N LYS A 793 -16.36 42.59 -38.03
CA LYS A 793 -16.82 43.42 -39.17
C LYS A 793 -15.76 43.52 -40.27
N ASP A 794 -14.53 43.81 -39.88
CA ASP A 794 -13.37 44.01 -40.74
C ASP A 794 -12.09 43.46 -40.10
N GLU A 795 -11.01 43.43 -40.88
CA GLU A 795 -9.70 42.95 -40.45
C GLU A 795 -9.10 43.80 -39.32
N ALA A 796 -9.35 45.12 -39.32
CA ALA A 796 -8.84 46.03 -38.29
C ALA A 796 -9.48 45.72 -36.93
N SER A 797 -10.77 45.44 -36.89
CA SER A 797 -11.53 45.03 -35.71
C SER A 797 -11.03 43.68 -35.16
N CYS A 798 -10.75 42.72 -36.06
CA CYS A 798 -10.18 41.43 -35.69
C CYS A 798 -8.78 41.57 -35.07
N LYS A 799 -7.92 42.41 -35.67
CA LYS A 799 -6.58 42.73 -35.14
C LYS A 799 -6.67 43.46 -33.80
N SER A 800 -7.60 44.40 -33.65
CA SER A 800 -7.84 45.12 -32.40
C SER A 800 -8.27 44.18 -31.26
N ALA A 801 -9.15 43.20 -31.55
CA ALA A 801 -9.51 42.18 -30.57
C ALA A 801 -8.34 41.27 -30.19
N LEU A 802 -7.49 40.90 -31.17
CA LEU A 802 -6.27 40.12 -30.92
C LEU A 802 -5.28 40.88 -30.01
N THR A 803 -5.01 42.16 -30.31
CA THR A 803 -4.09 42.98 -29.50
C THR A 803 -4.65 43.20 -28.10
N MET A 804 -5.97 43.40 -27.96
CA MET A 804 -6.63 43.53 -26.66
C MET A 804 -6.41 42.28 -25.79
N ILE A 805 -6.57 41.08 -26.35
CA ILE A 805 -6.32 39.83 -25.62
C ILE A 805 -4.84 39.74 -25.21
N GLN A 806 -3.91 40.06 -26.11
CA GLN A 806 -2.48 39.97 -25.85
C GLN A 806 -2.02 40.95 -24.76
N GLU A 807 -2.52 42.19 -24.79
CA GLU A 807 -2.27 43.20 -23.75
C GLU A 807 -2.73 42.71 -22.38
N GLU A 808 -3.97 42.22 -22.27
CA GLU A 808 -4.53 41.77 -20.99
C GLU A 808 -3.85 40.50 -20.46
N ILE A 809 -3.42 39.59 -21.35
CA ILE A 809 -2.61 38.41 -20.96
C ILE A 809 -1.24 38.85 -20.43
N ASP A 810 -0.60 39.85 -21.06
CA ASP A 810 0.70 40.37 -20.62
C ASP A 810 0.57 41.07 -19.26
N LEU A 811 -0.49 41.86 -19.03
CA LEU A 811 -0.79 42.45 -17.73
C LEU A 811 -0.99 41.39 -16.63
N GLN A 812 -1.81 40.37 -16.92
CA GLN A 812 -2.04 39.24 -16.03
C GLN A 812 -0.74 38.51 -15.68
N SER A 813 0.08 38.20 -16.69
CA SER A 813 1.33 37.47 -16.52
C SER A 813 2.37 38.27 -15.74
N LYS A 814 2.47 39.59 -16.00
CA LYS A 814 3.36 40.51 -15.26
C LYS A 814 2.99 40.62 -13.79
N GLU A 815 1.70 40.60 -13.45
CA GLU A 815 1.29 40.60 -12.04
C GLU A 815 1.66 39.28 -11.35
N VAL A 816 1.50 38.13 -12.02
CA VAL A 816 1.95 36.83 -11.49
C VAL A 816 3.47 36.82 -11.29
N GLU A 817 4.24 37.28 -12.28
CA GLU A 817 5.69 37.43 -12.22
C GLU A 817 6.12 38.33 -11.04
N ARG A 818 5.48 39.49 -10.89
CA ARG A 818 5.75 40.42 -9.78
C ARG A 818 5.52 39.75 -8.42
N ARG A 819 4.41 39.03 -8.27
CA ARG A 819 4.07 38.36 -6.99
C ARG A 819 5.02 37.21 -6.65
N LEU A 820 5.53 36.48 -7.65
CA LEU A 820 6.46 35.37 -7.48
C LEU A 820 7.93 35.80 -7.39
N LYS A 821 8.27 37.06 -7.73
CA LYS A 821 9.65 37.56 -7.73
C LYS A 821 10.48 37.21 -6.47
N PRO A 822 9.95 37.33 -5.23
CA PRO A 822 10.75 37.01 -4.03
C PRO A 822 11.11 35.51 -3.89
N LEU A 823 10.35 34.61 -4.53
CA LEU A 823 10.62 33.16 -4.53
C LEU A 823 11.68 32.75 -5.56
N LEU A 824 11.94 33.60 -6.55
CA LEU A 824 12.83 33.32 -7.68
C LEU A 824 14.17 34.04 -7.54
N SER A 825 14.27 35.06 -6.69
CA SER A 825 15.55 35.66 -6.33
C SER A 825 16.36 34.68 -5.48
N THR A 826 17.48 34.21 -6.02
CA THR A 826 18.44 33.30 -5.37
C THR A 826 19.20 33.89 -4.18
N GLU A 827 18.78 35.06 -3.69
CA GLU A 827 19.40 35.77 -2.57
C GLU A 827 18.37 35.96 -1.44
N SER A 828 18.37 35.05 -0.47
CA SER A 828 18.00 35.32 0.93
C SER A 828 18.49 34.22 1.89
#